data_AF-A0A6L8ET21-F1
#
_entry.id   AF-A0A6L8ET21-F1
#
_cell.length_a   1.000
_cell.length_b   1.000
_cell.length_c   1.000
_cell.angle_alpha   90.00
_cell.angle_beta   90.00
_cell.angle_gamma   90.00
#
_symmetry.space_group_name_H-M   'P 1'
#
loop_
_entity.id
_entity.type
_entity.pdbx_description
1 polymer ?
#
loop_
_entity_poly.entity_id
_entity_poly.type
_entity_poly.pdbx_seq_one_letter_code
_entity_poly.pdbx_strand_id
1 'polypeptide(L)'
;MLQCHASRIKTNFPEMLPMCRTTLSPLYLFYSSMLALNLFVLSAGAVAPEKVSGESIPIQEQTLILEATSTEDFSAEDIYRIELNLDIPGDIEIIAMEREGIGVVLEKQIQATKTARDVLIQNYLENISLIGTQNSDILQLKMKLPEADTTDGKPNPFPNIADLHTTLQKQLQLKCTIKTPPDVAVKIQAKTGDIRLERIRGKVEIATETGNVQLDETLGNYNVTVKKGRIDGKILLTQGQNKLETQNGSVGLTILDTVAAPMDVTAQGGSIRLELPENYAVDVELKSEKQQVVINLPAQVDNDTSLTLINDGGPLFRLKAADAISLLSSSSNDGNTPSDTVSDPFEGSIQPVPKITQPPVVDGNLFEIVWQQAVLLSPFQNAEGTDEPQNPTETFLMWDAENLYIGVKAYLAESQLPHISQTQQDSPIWEDECIEILIDPNLQTDIYYHFVINPIGAFFDQKVNVPGEPNFRFAPHDVQLSSDRRPMQTAFSADSKWNSNAEVATQINATFWSIEVALPREMLEKLSKSDLQDKPALENRWFFNIHRKAYSSAINTEDLAPTTQREYSYWLPTYDSEHPWWPHAPHQYVGILSERYAPGMGVLGFVKASPTFSQTFTSEEKFRVAAIEIEGNTSIPTEVIQHYLPIQPGDVITGSQLSWFITELRSHDWFQDVRLETRQEPLATGELGIFPDVSVHIKITEAPVLLARKVKIDGNRSFPSQFITEWFQLKPGYFAVEVTRRRRQLIADFYSNRGYEFATVTQQLVNNTLKFSIDEGTLHEIRFIGHTRISRAELLSALNLKTEAIAGKRSSQTPDIYRHTLGRSKISRMDKELRENNEHFKAIRDWRVQREGGKNIMIVEIEEQPIIKPGGFPIIQFNRVHGLMLGAGGTLATQFTGKEQVFGSISRGFSSKRWNYHAGVEKGFFKRQPLKLGASFYKLTDVSSSIYLHQGDASLSAAYYGSAFQDYYERSGSQGWITYAPSEWSYLRLEFTGEQHRNLSKSTDWSYLNRNLIKRGNARIDRGRLGNLTLVFAFDTRDHRSTSIQDFHTLFSANERTRRGWRGQFAVEMTGQYFGGDYDFNFYRFEIARYTPLFGSHHLNVRIAGDFSDAPLPRQRLLHLGGGATVRGYDFNRFAGDNRLLLNLEYRFIDETIHRDPDVVFGWTLSGFLDTGSVWWHGDTPFSDFQNFTTQLKTSIGVGCSVFMDPFGTLSPWILAVEVAEPLDASFSSLRNPKILLRLDRIF
;
A
#
# COMPACT_ATOMS: atom_id res chain seq x y z
N MET A 1 0.65 11.30 53.28
CA MET A 1 0.11 12.61 52.87
C MET A 1 -0.62 12.50 51.52
N LEU A 2 -1.69 11.69 51.45
CA LEU A 2 -2.34 11.33 50.18
C LEU A 2 -3.89 11.44 50.25
N GLN A 3 -4.44 12.20 51.21
CA GLN A 3 -5.89 12.31 51.39
C GLN A 3 -6.45 13.74 51.61
N CYS A 4 -5.68 14.81 51.40
CA CYS A 4 -6.17 16.18 51.67
C CYS A 4 -6.26 17.15 50.47
N HIS A 5 -6.02 16.75 49.22
CA HIS A 5 -6.07 17.71 48.09
C HIS A 5 -6.91 17.30 46.87
N ALA A 6 -7.88 16.40 47.04
CA ALA A 6 -8.76 15.98 45.95
C ALA A 6 -9.91 16.98 45.61
N SER A 7 -10.17 18.02 46.43
CA SER A 7 -11.33 18.91 46.23
C SER A 7 -11.03 20.26 45.57
N ARG A 8 -9.76 20.57 45.20
CA ARG A 8 -9.40 21.84 44.51
C ARG A 8 -8.88 21.69 43.08
N ILE A 9 -8.82 20.47 42.54
CA ILE A 9 -8.39 20.21 41.15
C ILE A 9 -9.57 20.29 40.14
N LYS A 10 -10.83 20.32 40.62
CA LYS A 10 -12.02 20.33 39.75
C LYS A 10 -12.47 21.70 39.21
N THR A 11 -11.82 22.81 39.57
CA THR A 11 -12.30 24.16 39.17
C THR A 11 -11.41 24.92 38.19
N ASN A 12 -10.19 24.48 37.87
CA ASN A 12 -9.29 25.21 36.95
C ASN A 12 -8.81 24.40 35.73
N PHE A 13 -9.33 23.19 35.50
CA PHE A 13 -8.99 22.39 34.31
C PHE A 13 -9.50 22.98 32.96
N PRO A 14 -10.60 23.77 32.89
CA PRO A 14 -11.06 24.34 31.61
C PRO A 14 -10.20 25.51 31.06
N GLU A 15 -9.35 26.14 31.87
CA GLU A 15 -8.58 27.32 31.46
C GLU A 15 -7.19 26.98 30.89
N MET A 16 -6.74 25.73 30.96
CA MET A 16 -5.41 25.30 30.46
C MET A 16 -5.39 24.73 29.03
N LEU A 17 -6.54 24.35 28.47
CA LEU A 17 -6.63 23.85 27.08
C LEU A 17 -6.27 24.87 25.98
N PRO A 18 -6.48 26.19 26.13
CA PRO A 18 -6.10 27.15 25.09
C PRO A 18 -4.58 27.37 24.93
N MET A 19 -3.77 27.09 25.97
CA MET A 19 -2.30 27.24 25.92
C MET A 19 -1.60 26.07 25.22
N CYS A 20 -2.17 24.86 25.28
CA CYS A 20 -1.64 23.70 24.55
C CYS A 20 -1.92 23.80 23.04
N ARG A 21 -3.04 24.39 22.62
CA ARG A 21 -3.34 24.63 21.20
C ARG A 21 -2.42 25.67 20.55
N THR A 22 -1.97 26.68 21.29
CA THR A 22 -1.11 27.76 20.77
C THR A 22 0.38 27.38 20.70
N THR A 23 0.79 26.29 21.37
CA THR A 23 2.18 25.80 21.37
C THR A 23 2.43 24.63 20.40
N LEU A 24 1.39 23.90 19.97
CA LEU A 24 1.51 22.75 19.05
C LEU A 24 1.49 23.13 17.56
N SER A 25 0.74 24.17 17.14
CA SER A 25 0.67 24.60 15.73
C SER A 25 2.00 25.08 15.12
N PRO A 26 2.92 25.77 15.83
CA PRO A 26 4.20 26.16 15.25
C PRO A 26 5.20 25.02 15.12
N LEU A 27 5.05 23.94 15.92
CA LEU A 27 5.85 22.72 15.80
C LEU A 27 5.48 21.96 14.52
N TYR A 28 4.19 21.94 14.16
CA TYR A 28 3.70 21.30 12.92
C TYR A 28 4.24 21.99 11.65
N LEU A 29 4.23 23.33 11.62
CA LEU A 29 4.82 24.16 10.55
C LEU A 29 6.36 24.04 10.45
N PHE A 30 7.04 23.77 11.57
CA PHE A 30 8.48 23.57 11.59
C PHE A 30 8.90 22.18 11.09
N TYR A 31 8.11 21.14 11.39
CA TYR A 31 8.34 19.79 10.87
C TYR A 31 8.05 19.67 9.37
N SER A 32 6.98 20.31 8.87
CA SER A 32 6.67 20.32 7.44
C SER A 32 7.77 21.03 6.62
N SER A 33 8.35 22.11 7.16
CA SER A 33 9.46 22.83 6.50
C SER A 33 10.81 22.11 6.58
N MET A 34 11.07 21.30 7.62
CA MET A 34 12.26 20.42 7.69
C MET A 34 12.13 19.17 6.80
N LEU A 35 10.91 18.67 6.58
CA LEU A 35 10.64 17.56 5.65
C LEU A 35 10.86 17.99 4.19
N ALA A 36 10.45 19.22 3.85
CA ALA A 36 10.65 19.81 2.52
C ALA A 36 12.13 20.05 2.15
N LEU A 37 13.02 20.26 3.14
CA LEU A 37 14.44 20.52 2.89
C LEU A 37 15.31 19.25 2.74
N ASN A 38 14.85 18.08 3.19
CA ASN A 38 15.57 16.81 3.00
C ASN A 38 15.28 16.14 1.64
N LEU A 39 14.31 16.64 0.88
CA LEU A 39 13.95 16.12 -0.45
C LEU A 39 14.88 16.60 -1.58
N PHE A 40 15.89 17.43 -1.30
CA PHE A 40 16.91 17.86 -2.27
C PHE A 40 18.24 17.10 -2.15
N VAL A 41 18.20 15.78 -2.06
CA VAL A 41 19.35 14.94 -2.41
C VAL A 41 18.84 13.67 -3.07
N LEU A 42 18.68 13.70 -4.40
CA LEU A 42 18.88 12.59 -5.36
C LEU A 42 18.40 13.02 -6.75
N SER A 43 19.30 13.52 -7.59
CA SER A 43 19.43 13.09 -8.99
C SER A 43 20.67 13.75 -9.60
N ALA A 44 21.67 12.93 -9.89
CA ALA A 44 22.76 13.32 -10.78
C ALA A 44 23.08 12.09 -11.65
N GLY A 45 22.71 12.16 -12.92
CA GLY A 45 23.16 11.20 -13.92
C GLY A 45 22.26 11.09 -15.14
N ALA A 46 22.42 12.00 -16.11
CA ALA A 46 22.69 11.66 -17.51
C ALA A 46 22.87 12.94 -18.34
N VAL A 47 24.10 13.11 -18.84
CA VAL A 47 24.47 14.14 -19.82
C VAL A 47 24.25 13.56 -21.22
N ALA A 48 23.63 14.33 -22.13
CA ALA A 48 23.75 14.12 -23.57
C ALA A 48 24.29 15.42 -24.22
N PRO A 49 25.19 15.35 -25.23
CA PRO A 49 25.89 16.52 -25.75
C PRO A 49 25.19 17.22 -26.93
N GLU A 50 25.43 18.55 -26.99
CA GLU A 50 25.31 19.53 -28.09
C GLU A 50 26.00 19.09 -29.42
N LYS A 51 25.83 19.62 -30.65
CA LYS A 51 25.25 20.85 -31.27
C LYS A 51 25.33 20.74 -32.83
N VAL A 52 24.38 21.37 -33.58
CA VAL A 52 24.52 22.30 -34.76
C VAL A 52 25.18 21.75 -36.07
N SER A 53 24.84 22.05 -37.35
CA SER A 53 24.16 23.11 -38.15
C SER A 53 23.93 22.61 -39.60
N GLY A 54 23.01 23.22 -40.36
CA GLY A 54 23.14 23.38 -41.83
C GLY A 54 21.84 23.54 -42.64
N GLU A 55 21.54 24.79 -43.03
CA GLU A 55 20.67 25.36 -44.11
C GLU A 55 20.17 24.46 -45.28
N SER A 56 19.12 24.73 -46.08
CA SER A 56 17.94 25.63 -46.19
C SER A 56 17.15 25.26 -47.49
N ILE A 57 15.93 25.84 -47.73
CA ILE A 57 15.10 25.98 -49.00
C ILE A 57 13.68 25.30 -48.96
N PRO A 58 12.56 25.89 -49.49
CA PRO A 58 11.43 26.36 -48.67
C PRO A 58 9.98 25.87 -49.02
N ILE A 59 9.09 26.11 -48.05
CA ILE A 59 7.65 26.52 -48.06
C ILE A 59 6.57 25.60 -48.68
N GLN A 60 5.81 24.95 -47.78
CA GLN A 60 4.34 24.88 -47.82
C GLN A 60 3.79 25.72 -46.65
N GLU A 61 2.75 26.51 -46.86
CA GLU A 61 2.08 27.31 -45.83
C GLU A 61 1.45 26.38 -44.77
N GLN A 62 2.20 26.15 -43.68
CA GLN A 62 1.72 25.44 -42.50
C GLN A 62 0.97 26.42 -41.60
N THR A 63 -0.31 26.14 -41.36
CA THR A 63 -1.06 26.66 -40.23
C THR A 63 -0.33 26.24 -38.96
N LEU A 64 0.09 27.20 -38.14
CA LEU A 64 0.78 26.92 -36.89
C LEU A 64 -0.23 27.09 -35.75
N ILE A 65 -0.39 26.05 -34.93
CA ILE A 65 -1.11 26.12 -33.66
C ILE A 65 -0.12 26.63 -32.63
N LEU A 66 -0.36 27.83 -32.11
CA LEU A 66 0.44 28.40 -31.03
C LEU A 66 -0.25 28.08 -29.71
N GLU A 67 0.50 27.47 -28.79
CA GLU A 67 0.02 27.02 -27.49
C GLU A 67 0.80 27.69 -26.35
N ALA A 68 0.10 28.03 -25.28
CA ALA A 68 0.70 28.47 -24.03
C ALA A 68 -0.11 27.95 -22.85
N THR A 69 0.58 27.53 -21.79
CA THR A 69 -0.04 27.05 -20.55
C THR A 69 0.39 27.94 -19.40
N SER A 70 -0.56 28.33 -18.55
CA SER A 70 -0.27 28.95 -17.25
C SER A 70 -0.84 28.12 -16.12
N THR A 71 -0.07 27.98 -15.04
CA THR A 71 -0.45 27.20 -13.87
C THR A 71 -0.33 28.08 -12.63
N GLU A 72 -1.38 28.09 -11.82
CA GLU A 72 -1.40 28.75 -10.50
C GLU A 72 -1.94 27.76 -9.46
N ASP A 73 -1.30 27.71 -8.30
CA ASP A 73 -1.71 26.87 -7.18
C ASP A 73 -2.15 27.76 -6.00
N PHE A 74 -3.27 27.42 -5.39
CA PHE A 74 -3.84 28.11 -4.23
C PHE A 74 -3.90 27.14 -3.04
N SER A 75 -3.67 27.65 -1.82
CA SER A 75 -3.89 26.86 -0.60
C SER A 75 -5.39 26.59 -0.45
N ALA A 76 -5.78 25.33 -0.21
CA ALA A 76 -7.17 24.98 0.06
C ALA A 76 -7.61 25.36 1.49
N GLU A 77 -6.69 25.71 2.39
CA GLU A 77 -7.00 26.14 3.75
C GLU A 77 -7.96 27.36 3.72
N ASP A 78 -9.11 27.19 4.38
CA ASP A 78 -10.22 28.14 4.50
C ASP A 78 -11.03 28.43 3.21
N ILE A 79 -10.74 27.82 2.05
CA ILE A 79 -11.55 28.04 0.83
C ILE A 79 -12.75 27.09 0.81
N TYR A 80 -13.95 27.64 1.00
CA TYR A 80 -15.22 26.89 0.91
C TYR A 80 -16.01 27.16 -0.37
N ARG A 81 -15.60 28.17 -1.16
CA ARG A 81 -16.24 28.52 -2.43
C ARG A 81 -15.25 28.97 -3.51
N ILE A 82 -15.38 28.44 -4.72
CA ILE A 82 -14.66 28.90 -5.92
C ILE A 82 -15.63 29.67 -6.82
N GLU A 83 -15.29 30.90 -7.19
CA GLU A 83 -16.04 31.69 -8.17
C GLU A 83 -15.20 31.93 -9.42
N LEU A 84 -15.64 31.43 -10.58
CA LEU A 84 -14.98 31.60 -11.87
C LEU A 84 -15.86 32.42 -12.81
N ASN A 85 -15.30 33.48 -13.38
CA ASN A 85 -15.95 34.26 -14.43
C ASN A 85 -15.09 34.32 -15.70
N LEU A 86 -15.57 33.67 -16.76
CA LEU A 86 -14.92 33.56 -18.06
C LEU A 86 -15.73 34.31 -19.14
N ASP A 87 -15.26 35.52 -19.47
CA ASP A 87 -15.89 36.42 -20.45
C ASP A 87 -15.55 36.10 -21.94
N ILE A 88 -14.74 35.06 -22.19
CA ILE A 88 -14.22 34.65 -23.52
C ILE A 88 -14.58 33.16 -23.74
N PRO A 89 -14.74 32.69 -24.98
CA PRO A 89 -15.01 31.28 -25.25
C PRO A 89 -13.94 30.34 -24.66
N GLY A 90 -14.37 29.32 -23.92
CA GLY A 90 -13.48 28.30 -23.37
C GLY A 90 -14.19 27.21 -22.56
N ASP A 91 -13.63 26.01 -22.60
CA ASP A 91 -14.12 24.85 -21.86
C ASP A 91 -13.59 24.87 -20.42
N ILE A 92 -14.44 24.48 -19.47
CA ILE A 92 -14.14 24.52 -18.04
C ILE A 92 -14.31 23.12 -17.47
N GLU A 93 -13.26 22.59 -16.84
CA GLU A 93 -13.24 21.27 -16.22
C GLU A 93 -12.81 21.39 -14.75
N ILE A 94 -13.67 21.01 -13.81
CA ILE A 94 -13.35 21.00 -12.38
C ILE A 94 -13.40 19.58 -11.85
N ILE A 95 -12.26 19.06 -11.40
CA ILE A 95 -12.09 17.67 -10.95
C ILE A 95 -11.72 17.66 -9.47
N ALA A 96 -12.56 17.02 -8.65
CA ALA A 96 -12.20 16.77 -7.26
C ALA A 96 -11.11 15.70 -7.14
N MET A 97 -10.11 15.92 -6.28
CA MET A 97 -9.03 14.97 -6.01
C MET A 97 -8.69 14.99 -4.52
N GLU A 98 -8.18 13.87 -3.98
CA GLU A 98 -7.62 13.80 -2.62
C GLU A 98 -6.24 14.49 -2.57
N ARG A 99 -6.21 15.82 -2.65
CA ARG A 99 -5.00 16.66 -2.50
C ARG A 99 -5.29 17.88 -1.64
N GLU A 100 -4.29 18.39 -0.92
CA GLU A 100 -4.42 19.55 -0.01
C GLU A 100 -4.39 20.94 -0.69
N GLY A 101 -4.45 21.03 -2.02
CA GLY A 101 -4.34 22.31 -2.75
C GLY A 101 -5.27 22.41 -3.95
N ILE A 102 -5.62 23.65 -4.32
CA ILE A 102 -6.41 23.96 -5.52
C ILE A 102 -5.44 24.33 -6.64
N GLY A 103 -5.27 23.44 -7.61
CA GLY A 103 -4.43 23.68 -8.79
C GLY A 103 -5.25 24.13 -9.98
N VAL A 104 -4.85 25.24 -10.62
CA VAL A 104 -5.53 25.80 -11.78
C VAL A 104 -4.58 25.77 -12.98
N VAL A 105 -5.01 25.10 -14.04
CA VAL A 105 -4.30 25.02 -15.32
C VAL A 105 -5.14 25.70 -16.39
N LEU A 106 -4.57 26.68 -17.09
CA LEU A 106 -5.18 27.36 -18.22
C LEU A 106 -4.37 27.08 -19.49
N GLU A 107 -4.93 26.28 -20.37
CA GLU A 107 -4.41 25.98 -21.71
C GLU A 107 -5.02 26.96 -22.72
N LYS A 108 -4.17 27.50 -23.60
CA LYS A 108 -4.53 28.56 -24.55
C LYS A 108 -4.03 28.17 -25.92
N GLN A 109 -4.92 28.09 -26.89
CA GLN A 109 -4.60 27.72 -28.26
C GLN A 109 -5.14 28.75 -29.25
N ILE A 110 -4.34 29.06 -30.27
CA ILE A 110 -4.79 29.89 -31.40
C ILE A 110 -4.23 29.36 -32.72
N GLN A 111 -5.07 29.35 -33.75
CA GLN A 111 -4.66 29.00 -35.10
C GLN A 111 -4.21 30.27 -35.85
N ALA A 112 -2.91 30.41 -36.11
CA ALA A 112 -2.33 31.60 -36.77
C ALA A 112 -1.68 31.26 -38.13
N THR A 113 -1.81 32.19 -39.10
CA THR A 113 -1.15 32.14 -40.41
C THR A 113 0.17 32.90 -40.39
N LYS A 114 1.29 32.21 -40.68
CA LYS A 114 2.68 32.72 -40.67
C LYS A 114 2.81 34.10 -41.30
N THR A 115 2.83 35.13 -40.47
CA THR A 115 3.33 36.47 -40.79
C THR A 115 4.11 36.97 -39.59
N ALA A 116 4.94 37.99 -39.75
CA ALA A 116 5.89 38.50 -38.75
C ALA A 116 5.29 39.03 -37.41
N ARG A 117 4.07 38.60 -37.04
CA ARG A 117 3.38 38.84 -35.77
C ARG A 117 3.42 37.64 -34.79
N ASP A 118 4.03 36.50 -35.15
CA ASP A 118 4.04 35.28 -34.30
C ASP A 118 4.61 35.52 -32.90
N VAL A 119 5.69 36.32 -32.78
CA VAL A 119 6.28 36.67 -31.47
C VAL A 119 5.36 37.58 -30.64
N LEU A 120 4.59 38.46 -31.29
CA LEU A 120 3.59 39.29 -30.60
C LEU A 120 2.40 38.44 -30.14
N ILE A 121 1.93 37.49 -30.95
CA ILE A 121 0.82 36.60 -30.59
C ILE A 121 1.24 35.64 -29.47
N GLN A 122 2.44 35.07 -29.53
CA GLN A 122 2.98 34.21 -28.47
C GLN A 122 3.14 34.98 -27.14
N ASN A 123 3.74 36.17 -27.18
CA ASN A 123 3.82 37.03 -25.99
C ASN A 123 2.42 37.45 -25.48
N TYR A 124 1.43 37.63 -26.37
CA TYR A 124 0.06 37.92 -25.97
C TYR A 124 -0.57 36.73 -25.23
N LEU A 125 -0.41 35.49 -25.73
CA LEU A 125 -0.89 34.25 -25.10
C LEU A 125 -0.21 33.98 -23.74
N GLU A 126 1.10 34.21 -23.63
CA GLU A 126 1.85 34.05 -22.39
C GLU A 126 1.38 35.01 -21.29
N ASN A 127 0.91 36.21 -21.67
CA ASN A 127 0.45 37.23 -20.71
C ASN A 127 -1.06 37.17 -20.39
N ILE A 128 -1.85 36.32 -21.07
CA ILE A 128 -3.19 35.97 -20.59
C ILE A 128 -3.02 35.12 -19.33
N SER A 129 -3.60 35.52 -18.22
CA SER A 129 -3.52 34.77 -16.96
C SER A 129 -4.88 34.73 -16.29
N LEU A 130 -5.10 33.72 -15.46
CA LEU A 130 -6.25 33.68 -14.56
C LEU A 130 -5.73 34.13 -13.20
N ILE A 131 -6.11 35.31 -12.73
CA ILE A 131 -5.71 35.76 -11.39
C ILE A 131 -6.74 35.25 -10.38
N GLY A 132 -6.26 34.59 -9.33
CA GLY A 132 -7.06 34.33 -8.14
C GLY A 132 -6.88 35.40 -7.06
N THR A 133 -7.98 35.98 -6.59
CA THR A 133 -8.03 36.74 -5.33
C THR A 133 -8.70 35.91 -4.26
N GLN A 134 -7.93 35.51 -3.24
CA GLN A 134 -8.42 34.76 -2.08
C GLN A 134 -8.90 35.74 -1.00
N ASN A 135 -10.20 35.70 -0.68
CA ASN A 135 -10.80 36.42 0.45
C ASN A 135 -11.37 35.40 1.42
N SER A 136 -10.56 34.97 2.39
CA SER A 136 -10.86 34.08 3.53
C SER A 136 -11.67 32.80 3.23
N ASP A 137 -12.90 32.92 2.71
CA ASP A 137 -13.82 31.82 2.39
C ASP A 137 -14.04 31.60 0.87
N ILE A 138 -13.63 32.55 0.03
CA ILE A 138 -13.90 32.55 -1.43
C ILE A 138 -12.61 32.74 -2.24
N LEU A 139 -12.39 31.84 -3.20
CA LEU A 139 -11.40 32.02 -4.28
C LEU A 139 -12.09 32.57 -5.52
N GLN A 140 -11.88 33.86 -5.80
CA GLN A 140 -12.40 34.49 -7.02
C GLN A 140 -11.35 34.44 -8.12
N LEU A 141 -11.65 33.67 -9.17
CA LEU A 141 -10.84 33.52 -10.36
C LEU A 141 -11.38 34.42 -11.48
N LYS A 142 -10.55 35.37 -11.91
CA LYS A 142 -10.88 36.29 -13.00
C LYS A 142 -9.77 36.30 -14.04
N MET A 143 -10.15 36.26 -15.31
CA MET A 143 -9.20 36.37 -16.41
C MET A 143 -8.63 37.79 -16.50
N LYS A 144 -7.30 37.87 -16.56
CA LYS A 144 -6.53 39.08 -16.82
C LYS A 144 -6.03 39.07 -18.25
N LEU A 145 -6.41 40.08 -19.00
CA LEU A 145 -5.92 40.31 -20.35
C LEU A 145 -4.71 41.25 -20.32
N PRO A 146 -3.78 41.15 -21.29
CA PRO A 146 -2.65 42.08 -21.39
C PRO A 146 -3.12 43.51 -21.68
N GLU A 147 -2.71 44.50 -20.88
CA GLU A 147 -3.00 45.93 -21.07
C GLU A 147 -1.78 46.68 -21.64
N ALA A 148 -2.00 47.84 -22.28
CA ALA A 148 -0.93 48.70 -22.80
C ALA A 148 -0.25 49.46 -21.65
N ASP A 149 0.98 49.09 -21.30
CA ASP A 149 1.76 49.77 -20.28
C ASP A 149 2.15 51.18 -20.76
N THR A 150 1.63 52.21 -20.08
CA THR A 150 1.95 53.63 -20.32
C THR A 150 2.82 54.22 -19.21
N THR A 151 3.30 53.41 -18.26
CA THR A 151 3.83 53.91 -16.98
C THR A 151 5.33 53.82 -16.78
N ASP A 152 6.08 53.10 -17.61
CA ASP A 152 7.54 53.09 -17.56
C ASP A 152 8.09 53.31 -18.97
N GLY A 153 9.03 54.26 -19.15
CA GLY A 153 9.60 54.70 -20.44
C GLY A 153 10.38 53.65 -21.26
N LYS A 154 9.97 52.39 -21.25
CA LYS A 154 10.40 51.32 -22.16
C LYS A 154 9.55 51.36 -23.43
N PRO A 155 10.13 51.06 -24.61
CA PRO A 155 9.39 51.06 -25.86
C PRO A 155 8.25 50.02 -25.80
N ASN A 156 7.03 50.48 -26.05
CA ASN A 156 5.81 49.67 -26.03
C ASN A 156 5.91 48.53 -27.06
N PRO A 157 5.90 47.25 -26.64
CA PRO A 157 6.06 46.13 -27.57
C PRO A 157 4.84 45.93 -28.48
N PHE A 158 3.69 46.55 -28.19
CA PHE A 158 2.43 46.35 -28.93
C PHE A 158 1.78 47.70 -29.27
N PRO A 159 1.88 48.19 -30.52
CA PRO A 159 1.40 49.53 -30.86
C PRO A 159 -0.13 49.68 -30.87
N ASN A 160 -0.92 48.59 -30.89
CA ASN A 160 -2.39 48.66 -30.73
C ASN A 160 -3.01 47.37 -30.14
N ILE A 161 -2.90 47.18 -28.82
CA ILE A 161 -3.41 45.99 -28.09
C ILE A 161 -4.92 45.79 -28.24
N ALA A 162 -5.70 46.88 -28.33
CA ALA A 162 -7.16 46.81 -28.44
C ALA A 162 -7.63 46.13 -29.76
N ASP A 163 -6.94 46.44 -30.87
CA ASP A 163 -7.21 45.81 -32.17
C ASP A 163 -6.79 44.33 -32.17
N LEU A 164 -5.66 44.00 -31.53
CA LEU A 164 -5.17 42.63 -31.40
C LEU A 164 -6.13 41.77 -30.56
N HIS A 165 -6.58 42.27 -29.40
CA HIS A 165 -7.54 41.57 -28.55
C HIS A 165 -8.85 41.28 -29.31
N THR A 166 -9.41 42.27 -29.99
CA THR A 166 -10.67 42.14 -30.75
C THR A 166 -10.54 41.15 -31.93
N THR A 167 -9.36 41.09 -32.57
CA THR A 167 -9.08 40.17 -33.68
C THR A 167 -8.91 38.73 -33.21
N LEU A 168 -8.16 38.51 -32.13
CA LEU A 168 -7.82 37.16 -31.65
C LEU A 168 -8.94 36.52 -30.82
N GLN A 169 -9.83 37.30 -30.19
CA GLN A 169 -10.91 36.78 -29.33
C GLN A 169 -11.84 35.78 -30.04
N LYS A 170 -12.00 35.87 -31.36
CA LYS A 170 -12.84 34.93 -32.15
C LYS A 170 -12.12 33.63 -32.54
N GLN A 171 -10.79 33.58 -32.41
CA GLN A 171 -9.94 32.44 -32.81
C GLN A 171 -9.28 31.75 -31.61
N LEU A 172 -9.33 32.37 -30.43
CA LEU A 172 -8.77 31.86 -29.19
C LEU A 172 -9.65 30.73 -28.61
N GLN A 173 -9.04 29.58 -28.37
CA GLN A 173 -9.64 28.47 -27.62
C GLN A 173 -8.96 28.36 -26.27
N LEU A 174 -9.76 28.36 -25.20
CA LEU A 174 -9.28 28.24 -23.83
C LEU A 174 -9.80 26.94 -23.23
N LYS A 175 -8.94 26.20 -22.52
CA LYS A 175 -9.36 25.11 -21.64
C LYS A 175 -8.86 25.38 -20.23
N CYS A 176 -9.78 25.53 -19.28
CA CYS A 176 -9.47 25.77 -17.87
C CYS A 176 -9.74 24.50 -17.06
N THR A 177 -8.69 23.92 -16.48
CA THR A 177 -8.80 22.73 -15.61
C THR A 177 -8.50 23.13 -14.17
N ILE A 178 -9.45 22.94 -13.26
CA ILE A 178 -9.31 23.21 -11.83
C ILE A 178 -9.35 21.89 -11.08
N LYS A 179 -8.28 21.58 -10.34
CA LYS A 179 -8.15 20.41 -9.49
C LYS A 179 -8.31 20.86 -8.04
N THR A 180 -9.33 20.38 -7.34
CA THR A 180 -9.74 20.89 -6.01
C THR A 180 -10.06 19.75 -5.05
N PRO A 181 -10.07 19.94 -3.71
CA PRO A 181 -10.70 19.00 -2.79
C PRO A 181 -12.20 18.82 -3.09
N PRO A 182 -12.80 17.69 -2.69
CA PRO A 182 -14.22 17.41 -2.95
C PRO A 182 -15.16 18.38 -2.23
N ASP A 183 -14.89 18.80 -0.99
CA ASP A 183 -15.83 19.55 -0.16
C ASP A 183 -15.80 21.08 -0.39
N VAL A 184 -16.14 21.54 -1.61
CA VAL A 184 -16.10 22.96 -2.02
C VAL A 184 -17.33 23.37 -2.85
N ALA A 185 -17.89 24.55 -2.57
CA ALA A 185 -18.95 25.15 -3.39
C ALA A 185 -18.38 25.83 -4.65
N VAL A 186 -19.10 25.81 -5.77
CA VAL A 186 -18.63 26.34 -7.06
C VAL A 186 -19.64 27.32 -7.64
N LYS A 187 -19.17 28.45 -8.16
CA LYS A 187 -19.94 29.40 -8.97
C LYS A 187 -19.23 29.69 -10.28
N ILE A 188 -19.83 29.34 -11.42
CA ILE A 188 -19.25 29.53 -12.75
C ILE A 188 -20.15 30.45 -13.58
N GLN A 189 -19.56 31.47 -14.20
CA GLN A 189 -20.17 32.29 -15.22
C GLN A 189 -19.34 32.21 -16.49
N ALA A 190 -19.93 31.78 -17.61
CA ALA A 190 -19.26 31.67 -18.90
C ALA A 190 -20.14 32.23 -20.03
N LYS A 191 -19.54 32.70 -21.12
CA LYS A 191 -20.30 33.09 -22.32
C LYS A 191 -20.43 31.96 -23.34
N THR A 192 -19.36 31.21 -23.55
CA THR A 192 -19.33 30.15 -24.57
C THR A 192 -18.34 29.05 -24.14
N GLY A 193 -18.72 27.77 -24.25
CA GLY A 193 -17.85 26.62 -23.95
C GLY A 193 -18.53 25.59 -23.04
N ASP A 194 -18.04 24.34 -23.07
CA ASP A 194 -18.60 23.23 -22.29
C ASP A 194 -18.06 23.25 -20.85
N ILE A 195 -18.90 22.90 -19.88
CA ILE A 195 -18.59 22.94 -18.45
C ILE A 195 -18.74 21.54 -17.87
N ARG A 196 -17.67 20.97 -17.31
CA ARG A 196 -17.66 19.64 -16.66
C ARG A 196 -17.24 19.74 -15.20
N LEU A 197 -18.03 19.16 -14.29
CA LEU A 197 -17.69 19.03 -12.87
C LEU A 197 -17.68 17.55 -12.49
N GLU A 198 -16.62 17.08 -11.82
CA GLU A 198 -16.49 15.70 -11.34
C GLU A 198 -16.24 15.64 -9.83
N ARG A 199 -17.04 14.84 -9.11
CA ARG A 199 -16.86 14.47 -7.70
C ARG A 199 -16.82 15.66 -6.72
N ILE A 200 -17.44 16.78 -7.09
CA ILE A 200 -17.58 17.99 -6.24
C ILE A 200 -18.74 17.84 -5.26
N ARG A 201 -18.50 18.16 -3.99
CA ARG A 201 -19.43 18.13 -2.87
C ARG A 201 -19.65 19.54 -2.32
N GLY A 202 -20.80 20.14 -2.61
CA GLY A 202 -21.12 21.52 -2.19
C GLY A 202 -22.15 22.19 -3.09
N LYS A 203 -22.43 23.48 -2.84
CA LYS A 203 -23.37 24.25 -3.66
C LYS A 203 -22.79 24.51 -5.06
N VAL A 204 -23.54 24.21 -6.12
CA VAL A 204 -23.13 24.39 -7.52
C VAL A 204 -24.01 25.45 -8.19
N GLU A 205 -23.43 26.60 -8.56
CA GLU A 205 -24.08 27.68 -9.30
C GLU A 205 -23.43 27.83 -10.68
N ILE A 206 -24.14 27.60 -11.79
CA ILE A 206 -23.58 27.68 -13.14
C ILE A 206 -24.48 28.55 -14.03
N ALA A 207 -23.90 29.52 -14.73
CA ALA A 207 -24.60 30.31 -15.74
C ALA A 207 -23.79 30.39 -17.04
N THR A 208 -24.35 29.91 -18.16
CA THR A 208 -23.71 30.02 -19.49
C THR A 208 -24.67 30.40 -20.62
N GLU A 209 -24.19 31.17 -21.60
CA GLU A 209 -25.00 31.54 -22.76
C GLU A 209 -25.02 30.47 -23.86
N THR A 210 -23.88 29.80 -24.13
CA THR A 210 -23.79 28.73 -25.14
C THR A 210 -22.81 27.65 -24.70
N GLY A 211 -23.23 26.39 -24.62
CA GLY A 211 -22.38 25.26 -24.19
C GLY A 211 -23.13 24.23 -23.35
N ASN A 212 -22.64 23.01 -23.30
CA ASN A 212 -23.21 21.92 -22.51
C ASN A 212 -22.66 21.92 -21.09
N VAL A 213 -23.47 21.47 -20.14
CA VAL A 213 -23.06 21.30 -18.73
C VAL A 213 -23.14 19.82 -18.39
N GLN A 214 -22.02 19.22 -17.97
CA GLN A 214 -21.89 17.83 -17.52
C GLN A 214 -21.56 17.78 -16.02
N LEU A 215 -22.38 17.11 -15.23
CA LEU A 215 -22.17 16.88 -13.80
C LEU A 215 -21.91 15.39 -13.56
N ASP A 216 -20.77 15.00 -12.97
CA ASP A 216 -20.44 13.58 -12.75
C ASP A 216 -20.15 13.32 -11.26
N GLU A 217 -20.98 12.50 -10.63
CA GLU A 217 -20.92 12.15 -9.20
C GLU A 217 -20.80 13.37 -8.25
N THR A 218 -21.46 14.47 -8.60
CA THR A 218 -21.50 15.67 -7.75
C THR A 218 -22.56 15.53 -6.65
N LEU A 219 -22.34 16.10 -5.47
CA LEU A 219 -23.27 16.08 -4.33
C LEU A 219 -23.54 17.50 -3.84
N GLY A 220 -24.79 17.98 -3.83
CA GLY A 220 -25.07 19.30 -3.27
C GLY A 220 -26.39 19.95 -3.64
N ASN A 221 -26.39 21.30 -3.69
CA ASN A 221 -27.53 22.10 -4.17
C ASN A 221 -27.19 22.77 -5.49
N TYR A 222 -28.06 22.61 -6.49
CA TYR A 222 -27.80 23.02 -7.87
C TYR A 222 -28.58 24.28 -8.25
N ASN A 223 -27.93 25.24 -8.89
CA ASN A 223 -28.55 26.39 -9.56
C ASN A 223 -27.88 26.61 -10.92
N VAL A 224 -28.40 25.96 -11.95
CA VAL A 224 -27.80 25.91 -13.31
C VAL A 224 -28.71 26.62 -14.30
N THR A 225 -28.17 27.55 -15.09
CA THR A 225 -28.90 28.26 -16.15
C THR A 225 -28.09 28.28 -17.45
N VAL A 226 -28.66 27.72 -18.52
CA VAL A 226 -28.04 27.61 -19.85
C VAL A 226 -28.94 28.27 -20.90
N LYS A 227 -28.47 29.26 -21.67
CA LYS A 227 -29.34 29.83 -22.75
C LYS A 227 -29.41 28.89 -23.96
N LYS A 228 -28.31 28.29 -24.40
CA LYS A 228 -28.25 27.34 -25.53
C LYS A 228 -27.30 26.18 -25.21
N GLY A 229 -27.83 24.97 -25.06
CA GLY A 229 -27.02 23.80 -24.69
C GLY A 229 -27.76 22.83 -23.76
N ARG A 230 -27.24 21.60 -23.68
CA ARG A 230 -27.80 20.52 -22.87
C ARG A 230 -27.22 20.52 -21.46
N ILE A 231 -28.01 20.11 -20.48
CA ILE A 231 -27.54 19.85 -19.11
C ILE A 231 -27.65 18.35 -18.87
N ASP A 232 -26.54 17.67 -18.59
CA ASP A 232 -26.50 16.24 -18.32
C ASP A 232 -25.71 15.90 -17.06
N GLY A 233 -26.04 14.79 -16.40
CA GLY A 233 -25.19 14.33 -15.31
C GLY A 233 -25.76 13.33 -14.32
N LYS A 234 -24.86 12.75 -13.54
CA LYS A 234 -25.16 11.92 -12.38
C LYS A 234 -24.97 12.76 -11.12
N ILE A 235 -26.04 12.97 -10.35
CA ILE A 235 -26.05 13.91 -9.22
C ILE A 235 -26.57 13.25 -7.94
N LEU A 236 -26.10 13.73 -6.79
CA LEU A 236 -26.64 13.42 -5.47
C LEU A 236 -27.21 14.72 -4.88
N LEU A 237 -28.43 14.65 -4.36
CA LEU A 237 -29.09 15.82 -3.80
C LEU A 237 -28.84 15.94 -2.29
N THR A 238 -28.78 17.19 -1.81
CA THR A 238 -28.81 17.52 -0.38
C THR A 238 -30.08 18.30 -0.06
N GLN A 239 -30.49 18.34 1.22
CA GLN A 239 -31.70 19.06 1.63
C GLN A 239 -31.61 20.57 1.30
N GLY A 240 -32.30 21.01 0.25
CA GLY A 240 -32.37 22.40 -0.21
C GLY A 240 -33.00 22.50 -1.60
N GLN A 241 -33.32 23.72 -2.05
CA GLN A 241 -33.92 23.92 -3.38
C GLN A 241 -32.88 23.80 -4.50
N ASN A 242 -33.21 23.00 -5.49
CA ASN A 242 -32.42 22.80 -6.70
C ASN A 242 -33.14 23.44 -7.90
N LYS A 243 -32.40 24.10 -8.78
CA LYS A 243 -32.95 24.78 -9.96
C LYS A 243 -32.06 24.56 -11.18
N LEU A 244 -32.60 24.00 -12.26
CA LEU A 244 -31.88 23.79 -13.52
C LEU A 244 -32.73 24.28 -14.70
N GLU A 245 -32.24 25.23 -15.47
CA GLU A 245 -32.98 25.83 -16.59
C GLU A 245 -32.15 25.86 -17.88
N THR A 246 -32.74 25.43 -19.00
CA THR A 246 -32.20 25.65 -20.35
C THR A 246 -33.24 26.26 -21.29
N GLN A 247 -32.87 27.26 -22.11
CA GLN A 247 -33.81 27.87 -23.06
C GLN A 247 -33.90 27.09 -24.38
N ASN A 248 -32.77 26.64 -24.94
CA ASN A 248 -32.68 25.85 -26.17
C ASN A 248 -31.78 24.62 -25.97
N GLY A 249 -32.31 23.61 -25.29
CA GLY A 249 -31.61 22.36 -24.99
C GLY A 249 -32.50 21.41 -24.18
N SER A 250 -32.00 20.20 -23.96
CA SER A 250 -32.65 19.20 -23.09
C SER A 250 -31.94 19.10 -21.74
N VAL A 251 -32.59 18.48 -20.76
CA VAL A 251 -32.00 18.19 -19.45
C VAL A 251 -32.09 16.68 -19.21
N GLY A 252 -30.95 16.02 -18.95
CA GLY A 252 -30.85 14.58 -18.70
C GLY A 252 -30.08 14.27 -17.41
N LEU A 253 -30.77 13.94 -16.31
CA LEU A 253 -30.11 13.71 -15.02
C LEU A 253 -30.42 12.33 -14.45
N THR A 254 -29.42 11.70 -13.85
CA THR A 254 -29.59 10.48 -13.04
C THR A 254 -29.32 10.84 -11.58
N ILE A 255 -30.31 10.68 -10.72
CA ILE A 255 -30.17 10.92 -9.27
C ILE A 255 -29.65 9.62 -8.63
N LEU A 256 -28.48 9.65 -8.01
CA LEU A 256 -27.78 8.45 -7.51
C LEU A 256 -28.16 8.06 -6.07
N ASP A 257 -28.79 8.96 -5.30
CA ASP A 257 -29.17 8.76 -3.90
C ASP A 257 -30.70 8.81 -3.74
N THR A 258 -31.23 8.15 -2.71
CA THR A 258 -32.65 8.14 -2.31
C THR A 258 -33.09 9.39 -1.55
N VAL A 259 -32.16 10.26 -1.15
CA VAL A 259 -32.49 11.49 -0.42
C VAL A 259 -33.31 12.43 -1.31
N ALA A 260 -34.59 12.56 -0.96
CA ALA A 260 -35.53 13.44 -1.65
C ALA A 260 -35.30 14.92 -1.28
N ALA A 261 -35.19 15.80 -2.28
CA ALA A 261 -35.04 17.25 -2.10
C ALA A 261 -35.74 18.02 -3.23
N PRO A 262 -36.35 19.19 -2.96
CA PRO A 262 -37.16 19.88 -3.98
C PRO A 262 -36.32 20.37 -5.16
N MET A 263 -36.87 20.27 -6.37
CA MET A 263 -36.16 20.58 -7.62
C MET A 263 -37.06 21.23 -8.68
N ASP A 264 -36.65 22.38 -9.23
CA ASP A 264 -37.29 23.05 -10.35
C ASP A 264 -36.44 22.84 -11.62
N VAL A 265 -36.94 22.09 -12.61
CA VAL A 265 -36.25 21.85 -13.89
C VAL A 265 -37.08 22.43 -15.05
N THR A 266 -36.47 23.29 -15.88
CA THR A 266 -37.13 23.87 -17.06
C THR A 266 -36.30 23.70 -18.33
N ALA A 267 -36.89 23.14 -19.39
CA ALA A 267 -36.31 23.02 -20.73
C ALA A 267 -37.25 23.67 -21.77
N GLN A 268 -37.07 24.96 -22.07
CA GLN A 268 -38.01 25.74 -22.90
C GLN A 268 -37.99 25.38 -24.40
N GLY A 269 -37.01 24.59 -24.86
CA GLY A 269 -36.84 24.22 -26.26
C GLY A 269 -36.44 22.76 -26.47
N GLY A 270 -36.68 21.90 -25.47
CA GLY A 270 -36.28 20.50 -25.51
C GLY A 270 -37.05 19.62 -24.51
N SER A 271 -36.46 18.46 -24.20
CA SER A 271 -37.04 17.44 -23.33
C SER A 271 -36.36 17.39 -21.97
N ILE A 272 -37.07 16.88 -20.96
CA ILE A 272 -36.53 16.57 -19.64
C ILE A 272 -36.56 15.05 -19.47
N ARG A 273 -35.43 14.43 -19.13
CA ARG A 273 -35.31 13.03 -18.72
C ARG A 273 -34.65 12.96 -17.36
N LEU A 274 -35.37 12.48 -16.35
CA LEU A 274 -34.82 12.21 -15.02
C LEU A 274 -34.91 10.72 -14.72
N GLU A 275 -33.80 10.14 -14.31
CA GLU A 275 -33.71 8.77 -13.81
C GLU A 275 -33.60 8.83 -12.28
N LEU A 276 -34.61 8.33 -11.58
CA LEU A 276 -34.70 8.36 -10.13
C LEU A 276 -34.60 6.92 -9.58
N PRO A 277 -34.01 6.70 -8.40
CA PRO A 277 -34.07 5.40 -7.74
C PRO A 277 -35.52 4.91 -7.59
N GLU A 278 -35.74 3.59 -7.64
CA GLU A 278 -37.10 2.99 -7.61
C GLU A 278 -37.97 3.51 -6.46
N ASN A 279 -37.37 3.77 -5.29
CA ASN A 279 -38.07 4.19 -4.06
C ASN A 279 -38.01 5.71 -3.81
N TYR A 280 -37.70 6.51 -4.81
CA TYR A 280 -37.56 7.95 -4.67
C TYR A 280 -38.93 8.64 -4.54
N ALA A 281 -39.22 9.24 -3.38
CA ALA A 281 -40.54 9.82 -3.06
C ALA A 281 -40.59 11.34 -3.28
N VAL A 282 -41.46 11.82 -4.18
CA VAL A 282 -41.55 13.25 -4.55
C VAL A 282 -42.96 13.66 -4.97
N ASP A 283 -43.32 14.93 -4.77
CA ASP A 283 -44.52 15.52 -5.39
C ASP A 283 -44.12 16.15 -6.72
N VAL A 284 -44.73 15.81 -7.85
CA VAL A 284 -44.35 16.36 -9.16
C VAL A 284 -45.43 17.27 -9.76
N GLU A 285 -45.04 18.49 -10.12
CA GLU A 285 -45.78 19.38 -11.01
C GLU A 285 -45.21 19.25 -12.44
N LEU A 286 -45.99 18.69 -13.36
CA LEU A 286 -45.58 18.40 -14.74
C LEU A 286 -46.25 19.36 -15.72
N LYS A 287 -45.47 20.08 -16.54
CA LYS A 287 -45.98 20.96 -17.59
C LYS A 287 -45.20 20.78 -18.90
N SER A 288 -45.74 19.98 -19.82
CA SER A 288 -45.24 19.84 -21.20
C SER A 288 -46.11 20.63 -22.17
N GLU A 289 -45.53 21.44 -23.06
CA GLU A 289 -46.29 22.17 -24.10
C GLU A 289 -46.88 21.22 -25.15
N LYS A 290 -46.15 20.15 -25.52
CA LYS A 290 -46.62 19.10 -26.45
C LYS A 290 -47.41 17.98 -25.77
N GLN A 291 -47.69 18.09 -24.47
CA GLN A 291 -48.41 17.09 -23.66
C GLN A 291 -47.80 15.67 -23.68
N GLN A 292 -46.49 15.55 -23.89
CA GLN A 292 -45.79 14.25 -23.87
C GLN A 292 -45.12 14.03 -22.51
N VAL A 293 -45.69 13.13 -21.71
CA VAL A 293 -45.19 12.79 -20.37
C VAL A 293 -45.13 11.28 -20.22
N VAL A 294 -43.98 10.75 -19.80
CA VAL A 294 -43.73 9.34 -19.50
C VAL A 294 -43.27 9.25 -18.05
N ILE A 295 -43.97 8.49 -17.21
CA ILE A 295 -43.58 8.22 -15.82
C ILE A 295 -43.53 6.71 -15.66
N ASN A 296 -42.37 6.21 -15.24
CA ASN A 296 -42.05 4.80 -15.08
C ASN A 296 -41.60 4.54 -13.64
N LEU A 297 -42.40 5.05 -12.70
CA LEU A 297 -42.30 4.95 -11.24
C LEU A 297 -43.74 4.99 -10.67
N PRO A 298 -44.03 4.38 -9.51
CA PRO A 298 -45.36 4.39 -8.91
C PRO A 298 -45.85 5.83 -8.64
N ALA A 299 -46.98 6.23 -9.22
CA ALA A 299 -47.46 7.61 -9.16
C ALA A 299 -48.99 7.73 -8.95
N GLN A 300 -49.45 8.72 -8.18
CA GLN A 300 -50.86 9.03 -7.93
C GLN A 300 -51.13 10.53 -8.17
N VAL A 301 -52.21 10.85 -8.89
CA VAL A 301 -52.63 12.25 -9.06
C VAL A 301 -53.55 12.64 -7.91
N ASP A 302 -53.15 13.64 -7.13
CA ASP A 302 -53.97 14.22 -6.08
C ASP A 302 -55.03 15.14 -6.71
N ASN A 303 -56.31 14.80 -6.53
CA ASN A 303 -57.45 15.51 -7.13
C ASN A 303 -57.66 16.91 -6.54
N ASP A 304 -57.19 17.16 -5.32
CA ASP A 304 -57.33 18.47 -4.67
C ASP A 304 -56.21 19.44 -5.08
N THR A 305 -54.99 18.93 -5.36
CA THR A 305 -53.82 19.77 -5.69
C THR A 305 -53.37 19.69 -7.15
N SER A 306 -53.88 18.74 -7.94
CA SER A 306 -53.44 18.44 -9.32
C SER A 306 -51.95 18.06 -9.46
N LEU A 307 -51.29 17.68 -8.37
CA LEU A 307 -49.91 17.20 -8.35
C LEU A 307 -49.85 15.68 -8.54
N THR A 308 -48.76 15.19 -9.12
CA THR A 308 -48.48 13.76 -9.29
C THR A 308 -47.52 13.30 -8.19
N LEU A 309 -48.02 12.62 -7.18
CA LEU A 309 -47.25 12.04 -6.06
C LEU A 309 -46.52 10.78 -6.54
N ILE A 310 -45.20 10.72 -6.46
CA ILE A 310 -44.39 9.52 -6.75
C ILE A 310 -43.96 8.88 -5.41
N ASN A 311 -44.12 7.56 -5.28
CA ASN A 311 -43.80 6.76 -4.07
C ASN A 311 -44.29 7.41 -2.75
N ASP A 312 -45.60 7.62 -2.63
CA ASP A 312 -46.29 8.24 -1.48
C ASP A 312 -46.03 9.75 -1.25
N GLY A 313 -45.34 10.42 -2.17
CA GLY A 313 -45.18 11.86 -2.16
C GLY A 313 -44.04 12.34 -1.25
N GLY A 314 -43.60 13.57 -1.49
CA GLY A 314 -42.39 14.11 -0.89
C GLY A 314 -42.09 15.53 -1.34
N PRO A 315 -40.82 15.96 -1.33
CA PRO A 315 -40.44 17.29 -1.77
C PRO A 315 -40.87 17.60 -3.21
N LEU A 316 -41.30 18.83 -3.47
CA LEU A 316 -41.87 19.23 -4.76
C LEU A 316 -40.81 19.31 -5.89
N PHE A 317 -41.07 18.59 -6.99
CA PHE A 317 -40.41 18.65 -8.27
C PHE A 317 -41.27 19.44 -9.27
N ARG A 318 -40.82 20.59 -9.77
CA ARG A 318 -41.52 21.28 -10.87
C ARG A 318 -40.78 21.08 -12.17
N LEU A 319 -41.39 20.39 -13.11
CA LEU A 319 -40.78 20.02 -14.38
C LEU A 319 -41.55 20.69 -15.52
N LYS A 320 -40.87 21.56 -16.29
CA LYS A 320 -41.46 22.31 -17.40
C LYS A 320 -40.67 22.09 -18.68
N ALA A 321 -41.27 21.47 -19.70
CA ALA A 321 -40.60 21.21 -20.98
C ALA A 321 -41.45 21.65 -22.17
N ALA A 322 -40.82 22.02 -23.29
CA ALA A 322 -41.54 22.22 -24.54
C ALA A 322 -41.95 20.89 -25.19
N ASP A 323 -41.06 19.89 -25.17
CA ASP A 323 -41.27 18.60 -25.85
C ASP A 323 -41.80 17.51 -24.92
N ALA A 324 -40.93 16.62 -24.43
CA ALA A 324 -41.30 15.48 -23.60
C ALA A 324 -40.72 15.59 -22.18
N ILE A 325 -41.44 15.09 -21.18
CA ILE A 325 -40.93 14.88 -19.82
C ILE A 325 -40.94 13.38 -19.54
N SER A 326 -39.78 12.80 -19.20
CA SER A 326 -39.63 11.39 -18.84
C SER A 326 -39.09 11.27 -17.42
N LEU A 327 -39.85 10.64 -16.53
CA LEU A 327 -39.41 10.22 -15.20
C LEU A 327 -39.27 8.71 -15.24
N LEU A 328 -38.04 8.22 -15.16
CA LEU A 328 -37.74 6.81 -15.31
C LEU A 328 -37.19 6.27 -13.99
N SER A 329 -37.52 5.03 -13.65
CA SER A 329 -36.69 4.30 -12.72
C SER A 329 -35.27 4.20 -13.27
N SER A 330 -34.27 4.39 -12.42
CA SER A 330 -32.87 4.09 -12.74
C SER A 330 -32.60 2.58 -12.85
N SER A 331 -33.58 1.72 -12.52
CA SER A 331 -33.59 0.31 -12.89
C SER A 331 -34.24 0.10 -14.27
N SER A 332 -33.57 -0.69 -15.11
CA SER A 332 -34.11 -1.21 -16.35
C SER A 332 -35.23 -2.24 -16.07
N ASN A 333 -36.47 -1.78 -16.27
CA ASN A 333 -37.80 -2.42 -16.26
C ASN A 333 -37.97 -3.92 -16.58
N ASP A 334 -38.83 -4.61 -15.80
CA ASP A 334 -40.27 -4.83 -16.12
C ASP A 334 -41.02 -5.68 -15.04
N GLY A 335 -42.14 -5.15 -14.49
CA GLY A 335 -43.41 -5.91 -14.38
C GLY A 335 -43.93 -6.48 -13.04
N ASN A 336 -44.82 -5.71 -12.37
CA ASN A 336 -46.04 -6.07 -11.61
C ASN A 336 -46.05 -6.39 -10.07
N THR A 337 -46.71 -5.44 -9.37
CA THR A 337 -47.31 -5.20 -8.03
C THR A 337 -47.75 -6.31 -7.01
N PRO A 338 -47.96 -5.97 -5.71
CA PRO A 338 -47.86 -6.83 -4.50
C PRO A 338 -49.16 -7.08 -3.69
N SER A 339 -49.13 -8.02 -2.73
CA SER A 339 -50.03 -8.08 -1.56
C SER A 339 -49.30 -8.54 -0.28
N ASP A 340 -49.55 -7.85 0.84
CA ASP A 340 -48.90 -8.04 2.14
C ASP A 340 -49.04 -9.44 2.77
N THR A 341 -47.90 -10.12 2.87
CA THR A 341 -47.50 -11.03 3.95
C THR A 341 -46.08 -10.61 4.31
N VAL A 342 -45.69 -10.55 5.60
CA VAL A 342 -44.34 -10.19 6.07
C VAL A 342 -43.29 -10.78 5.14
N SER A 343 -42.82 -9.99 4.17
CA SER A 343 -42.08 -10.53 3.04
C SER A 343 -40.65 -10.69 3.49
N ASP A 344 -40.17 -11.90 3.29
CA ASP A 344 -38.79 -12.25 3.55
C ASP A 344 -37.87 -11.25 2.84
N PRO A 345 -36.87 -10.62 3.51
CA PRO A 345 -35.96 -9.68 2.87
C PRO A 345 -35.16 -10.28 1.70
N PHE A 346 -35.19 -11.61 1.55
CA PHE A 346 -34.58 -12.34 0.44
C PHE A 346 -35.61 -12.99 -0.51
N GLU A 347 -36.90 -12.64 -0.39
CA GLU A 347 -37.95 -13.17 -1.28
C GLU A 347 -37.71 -12.63 -2.70
N GLY A 348 -37.11 -13.47 -3.55
CA GLY A 348 -36.68 -13.15 -4.92
C GLY A 348 -35.18 -13.33 -5.19
N SER A 349 -34.34 -13.40 -4.15
CA SER A 349 -32.86 -13.54 -4.26
C SER A 349 -32.31 -14.84 -3.64
N ILE A 350 -33.19 -15.73 -3.14
CA ILE A 350 -32.82 -17.05 -2.64
C ILE A 350 -32.67 -18.05 -3.79
N GLN A 351 -31.50 -18.68 -3.87
CA GLN A 351 -31.27 -19.84 -4.72
C GLN A 351 -31.75 -21.12 -4.01
N PRO A 352 -32.85 -21.77 -4.47
CA PRO A 352 -33.35 -22.98 -3.83
C PRO A 352 -32.43 -24.17 -4.10
N VAL A 353 -31.90 -24.76 -3.03
CA VAL A 353 -31.07 -25.97 -3.09
C VAL A 353 -31.96 -27.19 -2.80
N PRO A 354 -32.14 -28.10 -3.76
CA PRO A 354 -33.10 -29.20 -3.66
C PRO A 354 -32.59 -30.35 -2.78
N LYS A 355 -33.50 -30.90 -1.98
CA LYS A 355 -33.22 -32.11 -1.19
C LYS A 355 -33.28 -33.36 -2.06
N ILE A 356 -32.26 -34.19 -1.97
CA ILE A 356 -32.19 -35.50 -2.63
C ILE A 356 -32.48 -36.64 -1.65
N THR A 357 -32.83 -37.81 -2.21
CA THR A 357 -33.11 -39.05 -1.45
C THR A 357 -32.06 -40.13 -1.65
N GLN A 358 -31.26 -40.03 -2.71
CA GLN A 358 -30.16 -40.93 -3.03
C GLN A 358 -28.91 -40.05 -3.23
N PRO A 359 -27.89 -40.15 -2.36
CA PRO A 359 -26.67 -39.36 -2.50
C PRO A 359 -25.83 -39.81 -3.71
N PRO A 360 -25.11 -38.88 -4.37
CA PRO A 360 -24.14 -39.23 -5.41
C PRO A 360 -22.95 -39.99 -4.81
N VAL A 361 -22.21 -40.71 -5.65
CA VAL A 361 -20.92 -41.28 -5.25
C VAL A 361 -19.84 -40.23 -5.50
N VAL A 362 -19.12 -39.80 -4.44
CA VAL A 362 -18.06 -38.78 -4.57
C VAL A 362 -16.82 -39.39 -5.22
N ASP A 363 -16.77 -39.43 -6.55
CA ASP A 363 -15.67 -39.99 -7.33
C ASP A 363 -15.12 -39.03 -8.43
N GLY A 364 -15.72 -37.85 -8.55
CA GLY A 364 -15.39 -36.79 -9.50
C GLY A 364 -16.27 -36.79 -10.76
N ASN A 365 -17.23 -37.72 -10.87
CA ASN A 365 -18.04 -37.96 -12.06
C ASN A 365 -19.44 -37.30 -12.01
N LEU A 366 -19.57 -36.14 -12.67
CA LEU A 366 -20.85 -35.42 -12.75
C LEU A 366 -21.89 -36.02 -13.72
N PHE A 367 -21.65 -37.21 -14.31
CA PHE A 367 -22.57 -37.83 -15.26
C PHE A 367 -23.72 -38.62 -14.60
N GLU A 368 -23.73 -38.75 -13.27
CA GLU A 368 -24.82 -39.43 -12.56
C GLU A 368 -26.15 -38.68 -12.72
N ILE A 369 -27.26 -39.41 -12.93
CA ILE A 369 -28.58 -38.82 -13.17
C ILE A 369 -29.10 -37.98 -11.99
N VAL A 370 -28.59 -38.23 -10.78
CA VAL A 370 -28.92 -37.46 -9.58
C VAL A 370 -28.52 -35.99 -9.72
N TRP A 371 -27.45 -35.67 -10.45
CA TRP A 371 -27.00 -34.29 -10.68
C TRP A 371 -28.00 -33.46 -11.50
N GLN A 372 -28.91 -34.08 -12.26
CA GLN A 372 -30.03 -33.34 -12.90
C GLN A 372 -31.06 -32.81 -11.90
N GLN A 373 -31.10 -33.37 -10.69
CA GLN A 373 -31.95 -32.86 -9.62
C GLN A 373 -31.31 -31.66 -8.92
N ALA A 374 -30.01 -31.43 -9.11
CA ALA A 374 -29.27 -30.32 -8.51
C ALA A 374 -29.65 -28.99 -9.16
N VAL A 375 -29.47 -27.91 -8.40
CA VAL A 375 -29.62 -26.56 -8.94
C VAL A 375 -28.33 -26.14 -9.63
N LEU A 376 -28.43 -25.56 -10.83
CA LEU A 376 -27.30 -25.06 -11.62
C LEU A 376 -27.06 -23.58 -11.32
N LEU A 377 -25.82 -23.24 -10.94
CA LEU A 377 -25.32 -21.87 -10.83
C LEU A 377 -24.52 -21.53 -12.09
N SER A 378 -25.12 -20.72 -12.95
CA SER A 378 -24.56 -20.23 -14.23
C SER A 378 -25.41 -19.03 -14.71
N PRO A 379 -24.84 -18.03 -15.42
CA PRO A 379 -23.44 -17.89 -15.82
C PRO A 379 -22.53 -17.36 -14.70
N PHE A 380 -21.24 -17.74 -14.75
CA PHE A 380 -20.19 -17.06 -13.99
C PHE A 380 -19.75 -15.80 -14.74
N GLN A 381 -19.33 -14.77 -14.01
CA GLN A 381 -18.89 -13.48 -14.56
C GLN A 381 -17.45 -13.16 -14.14
N ASN A 382 -16.76 -12.31 -14.90
CA ASN A 382 -15.47 -11.76 -14.48
C ASN A 382 -15.60 -10.96 -13.16
N ALA A 383 -14.48 -10.65 -12.50
CA ALA A 383 -14.50 -9.90 -11.23
C ALA A 383 -15.20 -8.53 -11.33
N GLU A 384 -15.24 -7.90 -12.51
CA GLU A 384 -15.87 -6.59 -12.76
C GLU A 384 -17.39 -6.68 -13.00
N GLY A 385 -17.95 -7.88 -13.19
CA GLY A 385 -19.36 -8.11 -13.46
C GLY A 385 -19.85 -7.63 -14.84
N THR A 386 -18.93 -7.49 -15.81
CA THR A 386 -19.17 -6.86 -17.12
C THR A 386 -19.16 -7.86 -18.29
N ASP A 387 -18.32 -8.90 -18.24
CA ASP A 387 -18.06 -9.82 -19.37
C ASP A 387 -18.12 -11.31 -18.98
N GLU A 388 -18.31 -12.19 -19.98
CA GLU A 388 -18.24 -13.65 -19.84
C GLU A 388 -16.78 -14.16 -19.74
N PRO A 389 -16.47 -15.14 -18.86
CA PRO A 389 -15.12 -15.69 -18.75
C PRO A 389 -14.72 -16.51 -19.99
N GLN A 390 -13.45 -16.40 -20.39
CA GLN A 390 -12.80 -17.23 -21.40
C GLN A 390 -12.85 -18.72 -21.04
N ASN A 391 -12.79 -19.05 -19.75
CA ASN A 391 -12.93 -20.41 -19.23
C ASN A 391 -14.23 -20.56 -18.41
N PRO A 392 -15.38 -20.90 -19.05
CA PRO A 392 -16.66 -21.07 -18.37
C PRO A 392 -16.61 -22.09 -17.23
N THR A 393 -17.46 -21.89 -16.24
CA THR A 393 -17.60 -22.77 -15.07
C THR A 393 -19.07 -22.96 -14.74
N GLU A 394 -19.47 -24.21 -14.51
CA GLU A 394 -20.83 -24.58 -14.09
C GLU A 394 -20.75 -25.21 -12.70
N THR A 395 -21.65 -24.82 -11.80
CA THR A 395 -21.71 -25.39 -10.43
C THR A 395 -23.09 -25.96 -10.14
N PHE A 396 -23.13 -27.16 -9.57
CA PHE A 396 -24.34 -27.91 -9.23
C PHE A 396 -24.44 -28.05 -7.70
N LEU A 397 -25.59 -27.71 -7.12
CA LEU A 397 -25.82 -27.82 -5.67
C LEU A 397 -27.04 -28.69 -5.34
N MET A 398 -26.90 -29.58 -4.37
CA MET A 398 -28.01 -30.38 -3.80
C MET A 398 -27.65 -30.81 -2.37
N TRP A 399 -28.63 -31.32 -1.60
CA TRP A 399 -28.38 -31.67 -0.19
C TRP A 399 -29.18 -32.86 0.32
N ASP A 400 -28.69 -33.49 1.39
CA ASP A 400 -29.43 -34.49 2.17
C ASP A 400 -29.31 -34.27 3.69
N ALA A 401 -29.76 -35.22 4.50
CA ALA A 401 -29.73 -35.07 5.95
C ALA A 401 -28.30 -34.94 6.54
N GLU A 402 -27.28 -35.42 5.82
CA GLU A 402 -25.91 -35.52 6.31
C GLU A 402 -24.99 -34.49 5.64
N ASN A 403 -25.16 -34.22 4.33
CA ASN A 403 -24.20 -33.47 3.52
C ASN A 403 -24.84 -32.40 2.62
N LEU A 404 -24.06 -31.34 2.34
CA LEU A 404 -24.22 -30.49 1.16
C LEU A 404 -23.31 -31.05 0.05
N TYR A 405 -23.87 -31.27 -1.14
CA TYR A 405 -23.14 -31.74 -2.31
C TYR A 405 -22.88 -30.58 -3.28
N ILE A 406 -21.62 -30.40 -3.66
CA ILE A 406 -21.16 -29.36 -4.60
C ILE A 406 -20.45 -30.05 -5.77
N GLY A 407 -21.03 -29.95 -6.96
CA GLY A 407 -20.43 -30.39 -8.21
C GLY A 407 -19.91 -29.19 -9.00
N VAL A 408 -18.70 -29.24 -9.55
CA VAL A 408 -18.16 -28.15 -10.39
C VAL A 408 -17.64 -28.73 -11.69
N LYS A 409 -18.02 -28.14 -12.83
CA LYS A 409 -17.51 -28.45 -14.17
C LYS A 409 -16.77 -27.23 -14.71
N ALA A 410 -15.45 -27.31 -14.74
CA ALA A 410 -14.55 -26.21 -15.10
C ALA A 410 -13.96 -26.44 -16.50
N TYR A 411 -14.49 -25.75 -17.50
CA TYR A 411 -14.08 -25.92 -18.90
C TYR A 411 -12.66 -25.39 -19.15
N LEU A 412 -11.95 -26.05 -20.06
CA LEU A 412 -10.59 -25.71 -20.48
C LEU A 412 -10.60 -25.34 -21.97
N ALA A 413 -9.97 -24.21 -22.33
CA ALA A 413 -9.73 -23.89 -23.73
C ALA A 413 -8.86 -24.97 -24.41
N GLU A 414 -9.04 -25.21 -25.72
CA GLU A 414 -8.44 -26.35 -26.45
C GLU A 414 -6.91 -26.51 -26.27
N SER A 415 -6.17 -25.42 -26.04
CA SER A 415 -4.70 -25.41 -25.89
C SER A 415 -4.20 -25.27 -24.44
N GLN A 416 -5.09 -25.13 -23.46
CA GLN A 416 -4.72 -24.85 -22.07
C GLN A 416 -4.65 -26.13 -21.21
N LEU A 417 -3.74 -26.10 -20.23
CA LEU A 417 -3.61 -27.10 -19.18
C LEU A 417 -3.68 -26.40 -17.82
N PRO A 418 -4.35 -27.00 -16.83
CA PRO A 418 -4.42 -26.40 -15.50
C PRO A 418 -3.03 -26.26 -14.87
N HIS A 419 -2.79 -25.09 -14.27
CA HIS A 419 -1.57 -24.85 -13.51
C HIS A 419 -1.60 -25.58 -12.16
N ILE A 420 -0.69 -26.54 -11.97
CA ILE A 420 -0.59 -27.33 -10.73
C ILE A 420 0.83 -27.25 -10.18
N SER A 421 0.96 -26.78 -8.94
CA SER A 421 2.21 -26.62 -8.20
C SER A 421 2.07 -27.03 -6.73
N GLN A 422 0.85 -27.20 -6.20
CA GLN A 422 0.55 -27.60 -4.83
C GLN A 422 -0.10 -28.98 -4.80
N THR A 423 0.23 -29.79 -3.79
CA THR A 423 -0.18 -31.21 -3.74
C THR A 423 -0.49 -31.74 -2.34
N GLN A 424 -0.25 -30.95 -1.30
CA GLN A 424 -0.47 -31.38 0.07
C GLN A 424 -1.76 -30.77 0.59
N GLN A 425 -2.49 -31.52 1.42
CA GLN A 425 -3.57 -30.93 2.21
C GLN A 425 -2.99 -29.81 3.06
N ASP A 426 -3.73 -28.72 3.20
CA ASP A 426 -3.28 -27.51 3.88
C ASP A 426 -1.93 -27.04 3.33
N SER A 427 -1.81 -26.92 2.01
CA SER A 427 -0.75 -26.13 1.40
C SER A 427 -1.34 -24.86 0.78
N PRO A 428 -0.53 -23.90 0.30
CA PRO A 428 -1.02 -22.69 -0.37
C PRO A 428 -1.75 -22.95 -1.70
N ILE A 429 -2.84 -23.74 -1.70
CA ILE A 429 -3.53 -24.26 -2.89
C ILE A 429 -3.97 -23.13 -3.84
N TRP A 430 -4.27 -21.94 -3.31
CA TRP A 430 -4.61 -20.73 -4.08
C TRP A 430 -3.49 -20.22 -5.00
N GLU A 431 -2.27 -20.73 -4.93
CA GLU A 431 -1.22 -20.45 -5.93
C GLU A 431 -1.47 -21.19 -7.25
N ASP A 432 -2.26 -22.27 -7.24
CA ASP A 432 -2.62 -23.05 -8.42
C ASP A 432 -3.84 -22.49 -9.16
N GLU A 433 -4.19 -23.10 -10.30
CA GLU A 433 -5.58 -23.06 -10.74
C GLU A 433 -6.45 -23.77 -9.70
N CYS A 434 -7.52 -23.12 -9.26
CA CYS A 434 -8.35 -23.64 -8.18
C CYS A 434 -9.79 -23.15 -8.24
N ILE A 435 -10.67 -23.89 -7.57
CA ILE A 435 -12.00 -23.46 -7.16
C ILE A 435 -11.94 -23.09 -5.68
N GLU A 436 -12.48 -21.93 -5.36
CA GLU A 436 -12.59 -21.42 -4.01
C GLU A 436 -14.07 -21.29 -3.64
N ILE A 437 -14.44 -21.81 -2.49
CA ILE A 437 -15.82 -21.86 -2.00
C ILE A 437 -15.86 -21.15 -0.65
N LEU A 438 -16.78 -20.20 -0.52
CA LEU A 438 -17.02 -19.48 0.72
C LEU A 438 -18.44 -19.79 1.20
N ILE A 439 -18.57 -20.22 2.46
CA ILE A 439 -19.85 -20.63 3.05
C ILE A 439 -20.02 -20.00 4.43
N ASP A 440 -21.13 -19.29 4.65
CA ASP A 440 -21.58 -18.89 5.98
C ASP A 440 -22.92 -19.58 6.30
N PRO A 441 -22.90 -20.61 7.15
CA PRO A 441 -24.10 -21.35 7.53
C PRO A 441 -24.92 -20.65 8.62
N ASN A 442 -24.41 -19.57 9.23
CA ASN A 442 -25.07 -18.87 10.33
C ASN A 442 -24.99 -17.35 10.15
N LEU A 443 -26.06 -16.81 9.57
CA LEU A 443 -26.31 -15.40 9.27
C LEU A 443 -26.29 -14.46 10.50
N GLN A 444 -26.13 -14.99 11.72
CA GLN A 444 -26.03 -14.21 12.96
C GLN A 444 -24.59 -14.04 13.44
N THR A 445 -23.63 -14.74 12.84
CA THR A 445 -22.21 -14.72 13.22
C THR A 445 -21.35 -14.11 12.14
N ASP A 446 -20.16 -13.65 12.53
CA ASP A 446 -19.13 -13.13 11.60
C ASP A 446 -18.20 -14.24 11.09
N ILE A 447 -18.67 -15.50 11.12
CA ILE A 447 -17.86 -16.69 10.86
C ILE A 447 -18.27 -17.27 9.52
N TYR A 448 -17.33 -17.32 8.57
CA TYR A 448 -17.49 -18.08 7.34
C TYR A 448 -16.37 -19.11 7.20
N TYR A 449 -16.60 -20.09 6.32
CA TYR A 449 -15.68 -21.16 6.00
C TYR A 449 -15.18 -20.98 4.58
N HIS A 450 -13.87 -21.16 4.38
CA HIS A 450 -13.21 -21.02 3.09
C HIS A 450 -12.56 -22.34 2.71
N PHE A 451 -12.86 -22.80 1.50
CA PHE A 451 -12.36 -24.03 0.93
C PHE A 451 -11.67 -23.73 -0.39
N VAL A 452 -10.50 -24.32 -0.64
CA VAL A 452 -9.74 -24.16 -1.89
C VAL A 452 -9.35 -25.53 -2.41
N ILE A 453 -9.77 -25.86 -3.63
CA ILE A 453 -9.56 -27.16 -4.27
C ILE A 453 -8.90 -26.94 -5.64
N ASN A 454 -7.76 -27.60 -5.89
CA ASN A 454 -7.13 -27.60 -7.20
C ASN A 454 -7.54 -28.83 -8.05
N PRO A 455 -7.21 -28.89 -9.36
CA PRO A 455 -7.64 -29.95 -10.27
C PRO A 455 -7.26 -31.37 -9.88
N ILE A 456 -6.21 -31.55 -9.07
CA ILE A 456 -5.78 -32.87 -8.60
C ILE A 456 -6.41 -33.27 -7.25
N GLY A 457 -7.32 -32.44 -6.73
CA GLY A 457 -8.01 -32.67 -5.47
C GLY A 457 -7.21 -32.30 -4.22
N ALA A 458 -6.10 -31.56 -4.36
CA ALA A 458 -5.44 -31.00 -3.18
C ALA A 458 -6.34 -29.93 -2.56
N PHE A 459 -6.50 -30.01 -1.24
CA PHE A 459 -7.56 -29.33 -0.50
C PHE A 459 -6.96 -28.49 0.63
N PHE A 460 -7.45 -27.27 0.76
CA PHE A 460 -7.20 -26.38 1.89
C PHE A 460 -8.54 -25.96 2.47
N ASP A 461 -8.67 -26.00 3.79
CA ASP A 461 -9.85 -25.53 4.48
C ASP A 461 -9.51 -24.64 5.67
N GLN A 462 -10.37 -23.65 5.91
CA GLN A 462 -10.18 -22.71 6.99
C GLN A 462 -11.52 -22.22 7.54
N LYS A 463 -11.57 -22.10 8.87
CA LYS A 463 -12.59 -21.33 9.57
C LYS A 463 -12.10 -19.89 9.78
N VAL A 464 -12.86 -18.91 9.30
CA VAL A 464 -12.54 -17.49 9.43
C VAL A 464 -13.45 -16.85 10.47
N ASN A 465 -12.89 -16.20 11.51
CA ASN A 465 -13.64 -15.67 12.66
C ASN A 465 -13.69 -14.13 12.74
N VAL A 466 -13.17 -13.41 11.73
CA VAL A 466 -13.18 -11.94 11.64
C VAL A 466 -13.47 -11.57 10.18
N PRO A 467 -14.49 -10.74 9.87
CA PRO A 467 -14.75 -10.27 8.51
C PRO A 467 -13.60 -9.36 8.06
N GLY A 468 -12.98 -9.68 6.92
CA GLY A 468 -12.07 -8.75 6.24
C GLY A 468 -10.62 -8.67 6.71
N GLU A 469 -10.18 -9.39 7.75
CA GLU A 469 -8.74 -9.49 8.08
C GLU A 469 -8.26 -10.94 8.27
N PRO A 470 -7.95 -11.67 7.19
CA PRO A 470 -7.01 -12.77 7.29
C PRO A 470 -5.60 -12.21 7.52
N ASN A 471 -4.82 -12.89 8.35
CA ASN A 471 -3.39 -12.65 8.53
C ASN A 471 -2.72 -12.62 7.14
N PHE A 472 -2.13 -11.50 6.69
CA PHE A 472 -1.57 -11.26 5.33
C PHE A 472 -0.36 -12.15 4.98
N ARG A 473 -0.54 -13.46 5.05
CA ARG A 473 0.45 -14.51 4.77
C ARG A 473 0.17 -15.21 3.43
N PHE A 474 -0.88 -14.81 2.70
CA PHE A 474 -1.56 -15.65 1.71
C PHE A 474 -1.82 -15.00 0.33
N ALA A 475 -1.27 -13.81 0.05
CA ALA A 475 -1.35 -13.24 -1.31
C ALA A 475 -0.53 -14.09 -2.30
N PRO A 476 -1.01 -14.30 -3.55
CA PRO A 476 -0.25 -15.05 -4.56
C PRO A 476 1.16 -14.50 -4.81
N HIS A 477 2.12 -15.35 -5.20
CA HIS A 477 3.56 -15.01 -5.18
C HIS A 477 3.97 -13.86 -6.13
N ASP A 478 3.21 -13.64 -7.19
CA ASP A 478 3.30 -12.56 -8.18
C ASP A 478 2.68 -11.23 -7.68
N VAL A 479 1.69 -11.29 -6.79
CA VAL A 479 1.13 -10.13 -6.07
C VAL A 479 2.05 -9.68 -4.91
N GLN A 480 2.81 -10.62 -4.33
CA GLN A 480 3.89 -10.32 -3.38
C GLN A 480 5.10 -9.63 -4.01
N LEU A 481 5.25 -9.65 -5.35
CA LEU A 481 6.37 -9.01 -6.05
C LEU A 481 6.12 -7.53 -6.40
N SER A 482 4.87 -7.08 -6.43
CA SER A 482 4.48 -5.67 -6.61
C SER A 482 4.21 -4.93 -5.29
N SER A 483 4.27 -5.63 -4.16
CA SER A 483 4.11 -5.07 -2.82
C SER A 483 5.43 -5.16 -2.06
N ASP A 484 5.98 -4.00 -1.66
CA ASP A 484 7.26 -3.81 -0.97
C ASP A 484 7.33 -4.41 0.47
N ARG A 485 6.60 -5.48 0.76
CA ARG A 485 6.59 -6.16 2.06
C ARG A 485 7.64 -7.28 2.14
N ARG A 486 8.62 -7.12 3.04
CA ARG A 486 9.66 -8.12 3.35
C ARG A 486 9.07 -9.46 3.90
N PRO A 487 9.81 -10.58 3.78
CA PRO A 487 9.23 -11.92 3.60
C PRO A 487 8.72 -12.57 4.89
N MET A 488 7.45 -12.98 4.90
CA MET A 488 6.92 -14.02 5.80
C MET A 488 7.37 -15.42 5.33
N GLN A 489 8.66 -15.73 5.39
CA GLN A 489 9.13 -17.12 5.42
C GLN A 489 9.43 -17.52 6.86
N THR A 490 8.37 -17.81 7.61
CA THR A 490 8.43 -18.65 8.81
C THR A 490 7.18 -19.52 8.83
N ALA A 491 7.38 -20.82 8.98
CA ALA A 491 6.42 -21.93 9.15
C ALA A 491 4.95 -21.68 8.77
N PHE A 492 4.50 -22.40 7.74
CA PHE A 492 3.09 -22.69 7.52
C PHE A 492 2.46 -23.14 8.84
N SER A 493 1.53 -22.34 9.34
CA SER A 493 0.57 -22.73 10.35
C SER A 493 -0.75 -22.11 9.92
N ALA A 494 -1.37 -22.68 8.88
CA ALA A 494 -2.82 -22.58 8.75
C ALA A 494 -3.46 -23.10 10.05
N ASP A 495 -4.76 -22.91 10.24
CA ASP A 495 -5.48 -23.38 11.42
C ASP A 495 -5.47 -24.92 11.50
N SER A 496 -4.33 -25.52 11.84
CA SER A 496 -4.09 -26.96 11.97
C SER A 496 -4.97 -27.66 13.01
N LYS A 497 -5.91 -26.93 13.62
CA LYS A 497 -6.82 -27.41 14.65
C LYS A 497 -8.24 -27.64 14.13
N TRP A 498 -8.66 -26.99 13.05
CA TRP A 498 -9.99 -27.17 12.46
C TRP A 498 -9.88 -27.86 11.09
N ASN A 499 -10.69 -28.89 10.87
CA ASN A 499 -10.83 -29.58 9.59
C ASN A 499 -12.33 -29.81 9.34
N SER A 500 -12.74 -29.67 8.09
CA SER A 500 -14.12 -29.85 7.62
C SER A 500 -14.56 -31.30 7.49
N ASN A 501 -13.61 -32.23 7.35
CA ASN A 501 -13.85 -33.62 6.98
C ASN A 501 -14.64 -33.77 5.66
N ALA A 502 -14.52 -32.79 4.76
CA ALA A 502 -15.15 -32.88 3.44
C ALA A 502 -14.55 -34.05 2.64
N GLU A 503 -15.41 -34.81 1.97
CA GLU A 503 -14.96 -35.77 0.95
C GLU A 503 -14.87 -35.03 -0.39
N VAL A 504 -13.69 -35.04 -1.00
CA VAL A 504 -13.41 -34.34 -2.26
C VAL A 504 -12.85 -35.34 -3.26
N ALA A 505 -13.46 -35.39 -4.44
CA ALA A 505 -12.95 -36.11 -5.59
C ALA A 505 -12.91 -35.20 -6.81
N THR A 506 -11.91 -35.40 -7.68
CA THR A 506 -11.79 -34.64 -8.93
C THR A 506 -11.59 -35.56 -10.10
N GLN A 507 -11.90 -35.08 -11.30
CA GLN A 507 -11.56 -35.72 -12.56
C GLN A 507 -11.01 -34.69 -13.54
N ILE A 508 -9.97 -35.02 -14.30
CA ILE A 508 -9.44 -34.14 -15.35
C ILE A 508 -9.61 -34.82 -16.71
N ASN A 509 -10.47 -34.26 -17.55
CA ASN A 509 -10.76 -34.74 -18.90
C ASN A 509 -10.02 -33.89 -19.94
N ALA A 510 -10.23 -34.16 -21.23
CA ALA A 510 -9.59 -33.36 -22.28
C ALA A 510 -10.12 -31.92 -22.36
N THR A 511 -11.40 -31.69 -22.09
CA THR A 511 -12.05 -30.37 -22.33
C THR A 511 -12.49 -29.67 -21.05
N PHE A 512 -12.44 -30.34 -19.90
CA PHE A 512 -12.80 -29.77 -18.60
C PHE A 512 -12.14 -30.57 -17.49
N TRP A 513 -12.17 -30.03 -16.28
CA TRP A 513 -11.96 -30.80 -15.06
C TRP A 513 -13.17 -30.62 -14.13
N SER A 514 -13.48 -31.64 -13.35
CA SER A 514 -14.63 -31.65 -12.44
C SER A 514 -14.23 -31.85 -10.99
N ILE A 515 -15.09 -31.38 -10.10
CA ILE A 515 -15.00 -31.57 -8.65
C ILE A 515 -16.34 -32.09 -8.15
N GLU A 516 -16.30 -33.06 -7.25
CA GLU A 516 -17.41 -33.40 -6.37
C GLU A 516 -16.96 -33.23 -4.92
N VAL A 517 -17.79 -32.52 -4.14
CA VAL A 517 -17.56 -32.28 -2.72
C VAL A 517 -18.80 -32.75 -1.95
N ALA A 518 -18.62 -33.64 -0.98
CA ALA A 518 -19.61 -33.89 0.07
C ALA A 518 -19.15 -33.22 1.36
N LEU A 519 -19.89 -32.19 1.77
CA LEU A 519 -19.57 -31.36 2.92
C LEU A 519 -20.50 -31.68 4.10
N PRO A 520 -20.00 -32.24 5.22
CA PRO A 520 -20.83 -32.61 6.36
C PRO A 520 -21.52 -31.41 7.02
N ARG A 521 -22.86 -31.43 7.09
CA ARG A 521 -23.65 -30.32 7.64
C ARG A 521 -23.48 -30.14 9.15
N GLU A 522 -23.33 -31.23 9.89
CA GLU A 522 -23.16 -31.20 11.36
C GLU A 522 -21.93 -30.37 11.80
N MET A 523 -20.90 -30.31 10.95
CA MET A 523 -19.67 -29.55 11.23
C MET A 523 -19.87 -28.04 11.09
N LEU A 524 -20.79 -27.63 10.21
CA LEU A 524 -21.09 -26.23 9.90
C LEU A 524 -22.15 -25.65 10.86
N GLU A 525 -23.08 -26.48 11.34
CA GLU A 525 -24.27 -26.06 12.13
C GLU A 525 -24.07 -26.11 13.66
N LYS A 526 -22.90 -26.52 14.17
CA LYS A 526 -22.68 -26.89 15.59
C LYS A 526 -22.77 -25.76 16.65
N LEU A 527 -23.11 -24.52 16.28
CA LEU A 527 -23.18 -23.36 17.17
C LEU A 527 -24.61 -22.83 17.35
N SER A 528 -25.54 -23.67 17.83
CA SER A 528 -26.84 -23.20 18.31
C SER A 528 -27.52 -24.25 19.21
N LYS A 529 -27.14 -24.30 20.49
CA LYS A 529 -27.95 -25.01 21.51
C LYS A 529 -28.29 -24.15 22.74
N SER A 530 -27.92 -22.87 22.78
CA SER A 530 -28.19 -22.00 23.93
C SER A 530 -29.30 -20.96 23.75
N ASP A 531 -29.71 -20.61 22.53
CA ASP A 531 -30.56 -19.42 22.31
C ASP A 531 -31.81 -19.70 21.44
N LEU A 532 -32.48 -20.83 21.69
CA LEU A 532 -33.75 -21.16 21.04
C LEU A 532 -34.94 -20.63 21.84
N GLN A 533 -35.27 -19.35 21.65
CA GLN A 533 -36.62 -18.82 21.84
C GLN A 533 -36.89 -17.76 20.77
N ASP A 534 -37.84 -18.07 19.88
CA ASP A 534 -38.55 -17.21 18.93
C ASP A 534 -37.81 -16.68 17.68
N LYS A 535 -37.79 -17.46 16.57
CA LYS A 535 -38.08 -17.03 15.17
C LYS A 535 -37.84 -18.18 14.14
N PRO A 536 -38.90 -18.81 13.58
CA PRO A 536 -38.75 -19.97 12.68
C PRO A 536 -38.30 -19.67 11.22
N ALA A 537 -38.09 -18.41 10.83
CA ALA A 537 -37.89 -18.02 9.42
C ALA A 537 -36.44 -18.08 8.90
N LEU A 538 -35.44 -18.20 9.78
CA LEU A 538 -34.00 -18.14 9.43
C LEU A 538 -33.29 -19.50 9.45
N GLU A 539 -33.97 -20.58 9.87
CA GLU A 539 -33.34 -21.87 10.23
C GLU A 539 -32.83 -22.73 9.04
N ASN A 540 -32.91 -22.27 7.78
CA ASN A 540 -32.53 -23.06 6.59
C ASN A 540 -31.87 -22.22 5.46
N ARG A 541 -31.08 -21.19 5.80
CA ARG A 541 -30.39 -20.35 4.79
C ARG A 541 -28.92 -20.16 5.07
N TRP A 542 -28.09 -20.31 4.04
CA TRP A 542 -26.64 -20.11 4.11
C TRP A 542 -26.22 -19.02 3.12
N PHE A 543 -25.24 -18.17 3.47
CA PHE A 543 -24.56 -17.37 2.46
C PHE A 543 -23.51 -18.23 1.75
N PHE A 544 -23.40 -18.06 0.45
CA PHE A 544 -22.54 -18.85 -0.42
C PHE A 544 -21.95 -17.99 -1.53
N ASN A 545 -20.67 -18.14 -1.81
CA ASN A 545 -20.10 -17.75 -3.10
C ASN A 545 -19.05 -18.77 -3.53
N ILE A 546 -18.82 -18.84 -4.82
CA ILE A 546 -17.85 -19.74 -5.44
C ILE A 546 -17.15 -19.01 -6.58
N HIS A 547 -15.84 -19.16 -6.67
CA HIS A 547 -15.06 -18.57 -7.74
C HIS A 547 -13.97 -19.49 -8.26
N ARG A 548 -13.59 -19.29 -9.52
CA ARG A 548 -12.50 -19.97 -10.20
C ARG A 548 -11.36 -19.01 -10.44
N LYS A 549 -10.16 -19.49 -10.16
CA LYS A 549 -8.90 -18.86 -10.57
C LYS A 549 -8.29 -19.71 -11.68
N ALA A 550 -8.37 -19.25 -12.93
CA ALA A 550 -7.80 -19.94 -14.08
C ALA A 550 -6.48 -19.26 -14.53
N TYR A 551 -5.54 -20.05 -15.05
CA TYR A 551 -4.30 -19.52 -15.64
C TYR A 551 -4.42 -19.49 -17.17
N SER A 552 -4.26 -18.30 -17.77
CA SER A 552 -4.18 -18.13 -19.21
C SER A 552 -2.72 -17.86 -19.64
N SER A 553 -2.24 -18.62 -20.63
CA SER A 553 -0.94 -18.35 -21.24
C SER A 553 -1.12 -17.41 -22.43
N ALA A 554 -0.67 -16.16 -22.32
CA ALA A 554 -0.56 -15.25 -23.45
C ALA A 554 0.82 -15.41 -24.09
N ILE A 555 0.87 -15.81 -25.36
CA ILE A 555 2.12 -15.81 -26.13
C ILE A 555 2.24 -14.42 -26.77
N ASN A 556 3.03 -13.54 -26.16
CA ASN A 556 3.37 -12.26 -26.78
C ASN A 556 4.51 -12.50 -27.78
N THR A 557 4.30 -12.22 -29.06
CA THR A 557 5.26 -12.57 -30.14
C THR A 557 6.59 -11.80 -30.09
N GLU A 558 6.74 -10.81 -29.21
CA GLU A 558 7.96 -10.01 -29.04
C GLU A 558 8.82 -10.44 -27.84
N ASP A 559 8.27 -11.19 -26.88
CA ASP A 559 8.99 -11.70 -25.71
C ASP A 559 9.03 -13.24 -25.73
N LEU A 560 10.22 -13.84 -25.72
CA LEU A 560 10.43 -15.29 -25.67
C LEU A 560 10.06 -15.93 -24.31
N ALA A 561 9.41 -15.17 -23.42
CA ALA A 561 8.93 -15.63 -22.12
C ALA A 561 7.39 -15.58 -22.07
N PRO A 562 6.69 -16.71 -21.85
CA PRO A 562 5.24 -16.70 -21.69
C PRO A 562 4.87 -15.90 -20.43
N THR A 563 4.08 -14.84 -20.59
CA THR A 563 3.45 -14.15 -19.46
C THR A 563 2.19 -14.92 -19.07
N THR A 564 2.20 -15.50 -17.87
CA THR A 564 1.02 -16.11 -17.27
C THR A 564 0.09 -15.01 -16.76
N GLN A 565 -1.07 -14.84 -17.39
CA GLN A 565 -2.16 -14.02 -16.86
C GLN A 565 -3.12 -14.92 -16.08
N ARG A 566 -3.81 -14.32 -15.11
CA ARG A 566 -4.82 -15.03 -14.31
C ARG A 566 -6.18 -14.45 -14.59
N GLU A 567 -7.13 -15.34 -14.78
CA GLU A 567 -8.53 -15.03 -14.98
C GLU A 567 -9.29 -15.42 -13.71
N TYR A 568 -10.11 -14.50 -13.20
CA TYR A 568 -10.97 -14.72 -12.05
C TYR A 568 -12.42 -14.65 -12.49
N SER A 569 -13.17 -15.71 -12.22
CA SER A 569 -14.61 -15.77 -12.52
C SER A 569 -15.40 -16.20 -11.29
N TYR A 570 -16.52 -15.54 -11.06
CA TYR A 570 -17.34 -15.65 -9.85
C TYR A 570 -18.78 -15.99 -10.20
N TRP A 571 -19.47 -16.74 -9.33
CA TRP A 571 -20.94 -16.80 -9.39
C TRP A 571 -21.55 -15.44 -9.06
N LEU A 572 -21.03 -14.76 -8.04
CA LEU A 572 -21.32 -13.36 -7.75
C LEU A 572 -20.02 -12.53 -7.74
N PRO A 573 -19.83 -11.61 -8.69
CA PRO A 573 -18.59 -10.87 -8.85
C PRO A 573 -18.31 -9.91 -7.69
N THR A 574 -17.04 -9.61 -7.46
CA THR A 574 -16.59 -8.72 -6.38
C THR A 574 -16.68 -7.24 -6.74
N TYR A 575 -16.85 -6.91 -8.03
CA TYR A 575 -16.80 -5.55 -8.59
C TYR A 575 -15.51 -4.79 -8.23
N ASP A 576 -14.41 -5.53 -8.01
CA ASP A 576 -13.11 -5.02 -7.62
C ASP A 576 -12.07 -5.38 -8.69
N SER A 577 -11.64 -4.39 -9.46
CA SER A 577 -10.63 -4.53 -10.51
C SER A 577 -9.19 -4.37 -9.97
N GLU A 578 -9.00 -3.84 -8.77
CA GLU A 578 -7.67 -3.70 -8.16
C GLU A 578 -7.25 -5.01 -7.46
N HIS A 579 -8.18 -5.70 -6.80
CA HIS A 579 -7.93 -6.93 -6.04
C HIS A 579 -8.87 -8.10 -6.43
N PRO A 580 -8.96 -8.48 -7.72
CA PRO A 580 -9.88 -9.52 -8.19
C PRO A 580 -9.55 -10.93 -7.66
N TRP A 581 -8.41 -11.10 -6.99
CA TRP A 581 -7.92 -12.33 -6.35
C TRP A 581 -8.30 -12.44 -4.88
N TRP A 582 -8.95 -11.42 -4.32
CA TRP A 582 -9.24 -11.32 -2.90
C TRP A 582 -10.75 -11.25 -2.67
N PRO A 583 -11.45 -12.40 -2.61
CA PRO A 583 -12.89 -12.44 -2.34
C PRO A 583 -13.24 -11.96 -0.92
N HIS A 584 -12.23 -11.74 -0.06
CA HIS A 584 -12.38 -11.41 1.36
C HIS A 584 -12.36 -9.90 1.64
N ALA A 585 -12.24 -9.02 0.63
CA ALA A 585 -12.16 -7.56 0.81
C ALA A 585 -13.55 -7.00 1.06
N PRO A 586 -13.75 -6.22 2.14
CA PRO A 586 -15.04 -5.66 2.46
C PRO A 586 -15.23 -4.34 1.71
N HIS A 587 -15.72 -4.40 0.46
CA HIS A 587 -16.26 -3.21 -0.19
C HIS A 587 -17.78 -3.28 -0.21
N GLN A 588 -18.38 -2.74 0.86
CA GLN A 588 -19.78 -2.31 0.97
C GLN A 588 -20.89 -3.32 0.62
N TYR A 589 -20.72 -4.62 0.91
CA TYR A 589 -21.89 -5.47 1.07
C TYR A 589 -22.48 -5.28 2.48
N VAL A 590 -23.57 -4.51 2.60
CA VAL A 590 -24.42 -4.49 3.80
C VAL A 590 -25.55 -5.47 3.56
N GLY A 591 -25.43 -6.69 4.09
CA GLY A 591 -26.48 -7.70 3.95
C GLY A 591 -27.78 -7.24 4.61
N ILE A 592 -28.92 -7.54 3.97
CA ILE A 592 -30.26 -7.06 4.34
C ILE A 592 -30.72 -7.44 5.78
N LEU A 593 -29.97 -8.27 6.51
CA LEU A 593 -30.30 -8.69 7.88
C LEU A 593 -29.21 -8.49 8.94
N SER A 594 -28.05 -7.97 8.59
CA SER A 594 -26.96 -7.74 9.54
C SER A 594 -26.25 -6.46 9.12
N GLU A 595 -26.19 -5.47 10.01
CA GLU A 595 -25.49 -4.18 9.83
C GLU A 595 -23.95 -4.35 9.68
N ARG A 596 -23.45 -5.38 8.96
CA ARG A 596 -22.04 -5.78 8.91
C ARG A 596 -21.55 -6.12 7.50
N TYR A 597 -20.25 -5.88 7.30
CA TYR A 597 -19.49 -6.12 6.08
C TYR A 597 -19.33 -7.62 5.81
N ALA A 598 -19.97 -8.13 4.76
CA ALA A 598 -19.73 -9.48 4.23
C ALA A 598 -19.04 -9.40 2.85
N PRO A 599 -18.31 -10.44 2.42
CA PRO A 599 -17.96 -10.57 1.00
C PRO A 599 -19.25 -10.74 0.18
N GLY A 600 -19.26 -10.33 -1.09
CA GLY A 600 -20.42 -10.49 -1.97
C GLY A 600 -20.83 -11.96 -2.07
N MET A 601 -21.83 -12.38 -1.30
CA MET A 601 -22.31 -13.75 -1.21
C MET A 601 -23.80 -13.81 -1.49
N GLY A 602 -24.23 -14.87 -2.17
CA GLY A 602 -25.63 -15.14 -2.48
C GLY A 602 -26.27 -15.93 -1.35
N VAL A 603 -27.60 -16.06 -1.40
CA VAL A 603 -28.36 -16.78 -0.36
C VAL A 603 -28.84 -18.13 -0.89
N LEU A 604 -28.41 -19.22 -0.26
CA LEU A 604 -28.93 -20.56 -0.52
C LEU A 604 -30.11 -20.86 0.41
N GLY A 605 -31.20 -21.41 -0.12
CA GLY A 605 -32.36 -21.86 0.65
C GLY A 605 -32.57 -23.36 0.52
N PHE A 606 -32.48 -24.11 1.62
CA PHE A 606 -32.61 -25.57 1.60
C PHE A 606 -34.06 -26.02 1.55
N VAL A 607 -34.54 -26.45 0.38
CA VAL A 607 -35.94 -26.81 0.15
C VAL A 607 -36.17 -28.33 0.16
N LYS A 608 -37.26 -28.78 0.81
CA LYS A 608 -37.63 -30.21 0.91
C LYS A 608 -38.22 -30.79 -0.38
N ALA A 609 -38.71 -29.94 -1.28
CA ALA A 609 -39.21 -30.31 -2.58
C ALA A 609 -38.53 -29.41 -3.61
N SER A 610 -38.07 -29.98 -4.73
CA SER A 610 -37.52 -29.21 -5.84
C SER A 610 -38.50 -28.10 -6.22
N PRO A 611 -38.03 -26.86 -6.44
CA PRO A 611 -38.90 -25.79 -6.91
C PRO A 611 -39.56 -26.27 -8.20
N THR A 612 -40.90 -26.20 -8.22
CA THR A 612 -41.68 -26.53 -9.40
C THR A 612 -41.20 -25.61 -10.53
N PHE A 613 -40.49 -26.16 -11.53
CA PHE A 613 -40.30 -25.46 -12.80
C PHE A 613 -41.67 -24.96 -13.25
N SER A 614 -41.73 -23.70 -13.70
CA SER A 614 -42.95 -23.10 -14.24
C SER A 614 -43.63 -24.09 -15.16
N GLN A 615 -44.87 -24.45 -14.81
CA GLN A 615 -45.69 -25.39 -15.58
C GLN A 615 -46.09 -24.73 -16.90
N THR A 616 -45.15 -24.72 -17.84
CA THR A 616 -45.43 -24.91 -19.25
C THR A 616 -44.90 -26.28 -19.67
N PHE A 617 -45.11 -27.30 -18.84
CA PHE A 617 -44.96 -28.68 -19.26
C PHE A 617 -46.30 -29.18 -19.77
N THR A 618 -46.44 -29.18 -21.09
CA THR A 618 -46.91 -30.41 -21.78
C THR A 618 -46.33 -31.59 -21.03
N SER A 619 -47.17 -32.53 -20.56
CA SER A 619 -46.67 -33.74 -19.89
C SER A 619 -45.61 -34.38 -20.78
N GLU A 620 -44.33 -34.29 -20.39
CA GLU A 620 -43.28 -34.99 -21.12
C GLU A 620 -43.60 -36.48 -21.07
N GLU A 621 -43.69 -37.11 -22.25
CA GLU A 621 -43.94 -38.53 -22.35
C GLU A 621 -42.78 -39.28 -21.67
N LYS A 622 -43.09 -39.97 -20.57
CA LYS A 622 -42.17 -40.90 -19.92
C LYS A 622 -42.21 -42.22 -20.68
N PHE A 623 -41.06 -42.79 -20.98
CA PHE A 623 -40.95 -44.08 -21.65
C PHE A 623 -40.07 -45.02 -20.82
N ARG A 624 -40.35 -46.32 -20.95
CA ARG A 624 -39.55 -47.37 -20.33
C ARG A 624 -38.51 -47.85 -21.34
N VAL A 625 -37.26 -47.93 -20.90
CA VAL A 625 -36.15 -48.41 -21.72
C VAL A 625 -36.28 -49.93 -21.87
N ALA A 626 -36.65 -50.42 -23.05
CA ALA A 626 -36.82 -51.85 -23.30
C ALA A 626 -35.47 -52.56 -23.54
N ALA A 627 -34.60 -51.92 -24.31
CA ALA A 627 -33.26 -52.39 -24.64
C ALA A 627 -32.33 -51.21 -24.94
N ILE A 628 -31.02 -51.41 -24.72
CA ILE A 628 -29.97 -50.46 -25.09
C ILE A 628 -29.02 -51.16 -26.06
N GLU A 629 -29.00 -50.71 -27.31
CA GLU A 629 -28.12 -51.23 -28.34
C GLU A 629 -27.01 -50.23 -28.65
N ILE A 630 -25.76 -50.66 -28.57
CA ILE A 630 -24.59 -49.82 -28.87
C ILE A 630 -23.95 -50.32 -30.16
N GLU A 631 -23.80 -49.42 -31.13
CA GLU A 631 -23.18 -49.70 -32.42
C GLU A 631 -22.02 -48.74 -32.70
N GLY A 632 -20.97 -49.25 -33.35
CA GLY A 632 -19.81 -48.45 -33.77
C GLY A 632 -18.60 -48.51 -32.83
N ASN A 633 -18.68 -49.23 -31.71
CA ASN A 633 -17.50 -49.59 -30.92
C ASN A 633 -16.61 -50.60 -31.66
N THR A 634 -15.30 -50.42 -31.55
CA THR A 634 -14.28 -51.22 -32.25
C THR A 634 -13.21 -51.77 -31.32
N SER A 635 -12.81 -50.96 -30.33
CA SER A 635 -11.70 -51.22 -29.41
C SER A 635 -12.19 -51.39 -27.97
N ILE A 636 -13.29 -50.72 -27.59
CA ILE A 636 -13.90 -50.82 -26.26
C ILE A 636 -15.07 -51.82 -26.33
N PRO A 637 -15.06 -52.89 -25.50
CA PRO A 637 -16.17 -53.86 -25.48
C PRO A 637 -17.49 -53.21 -25.10
N THR A 638 -18.59 -53.68 -25.71
CA THR A 638 -19.94 -53.14 -25.48
C THR A 638 -20.32 -53.19 -24.00
N GLU A 639 -19.89 -54.24 -23.28
CA GLU A 639 -20.16 -54.41 -21.86
C GLU A 639 -19.47 -53.32 -21.00
N VAL A 640 -18.29 -52.85 -21.42
CA VAL A 640 -17.57 -51.77 -20.73
C VAL A 640 -18.31 -50.46 -20.91
N ILE A 641 -18.78 -50.16 -22.13
CA ILE A 641 -19.55 -48.94 -22.40
C ILE A 641 -20.89 -48.99 -21.68
N GLN A 642 -21.59 -50.13 -21.70
CA GLN A 642 -22.85 -50.33 -20.98
C GLN A 642 -22.72 -50.14 -19.46
N HIS A 643 -21.60 -50.53 -18.85
CA HIS A 643 -21.35 -50.30 -17.43
C HIS A 643 -21.16 -48.83 -17.08
N TYR A 644 -20.72 -48.01 -18.05
CA TYR A 644 -20.60 -46.56 -17.91
C TYR A 644 -21.91 -45.81 -18.18
N LEU A 645 -22.97 -46.48 -18.68
CA LEU A 645 -24.27 -45.85 -18.85
C LEU A 645 -25.02 -45.81 -17.51
N PRO A 646 -25.53 -44.65 -17.08
CA PRO A 646 -26.36 -44.49 -15.88
C PRO A 646 -27.80 -44.99 -16.10
N ILE A 647 -28.11 -45.52 -17.28
CA ILE A 647 -29.40 -46.14 -17.63
C ILE A 647 -29.23 -47.62 -17.92
N GLN A 648 -30.21 -48.41 -17.51
CA GLN A 648 -30.30 -49.85 -17.74
C GLN A 648 -31.67 -50.21 -18.34
N PRO A 649 -31.79 -51.35 -19.05
CA PRO A 649 -33.08 -51.87 -19.47
C PRO A 649 -34.03 -52.02 -18.27
N GLY A 650 -35.23 -51.44 -18.39
CA GLY A 650 -36.24 -51.36 -17.33
C GLY A 650 -36.40 -49.97 -16.70
N ASP A 651 -35.44 -49.07 -16.89
CA ASP A 651 -35.52 -47.71 -16.35
C ASP A 651 -36.62 -46.88 -17.02
N VAL A 652 -37.27 -46.01 -16.26
CA VAL A 652 -38.28 -45.07 -16.76
C VAL A 652 -37.66 -43.69 -16.84
N ILE A 653 -37.47 -43.19 -18.06
CA ILE A 653 -36.79 -41.92 -18.33
C ILE A 653 -37.64 -41.00 -19.21
N THR A 654 -37.32 -39.71 -19.22
CA THR A 654 -37.90 -38.70 -20.11
C THR A 654 -37.02 -38.45 -21.34
N GLY A 655 -37.60 -37.86 -22.39
CA GLY A 655 -36.84 -37.43 -23.57
C GLY A 655 -35.73 -36.42 -23.24
N SER A 656 -35.98 -35.55 -22.26
CA SER A 656 -35.04 -34.58 -21.72
C SER A 656 -33.85 -35.26 -21.00
N GLN A 657 -34.11 -36.23 -20.12
CA GLN A 657 -33.08 -37.02 -19.44
C GLN A 657 -32.18 -37.77 -20.43
N LEU A 658 -32.79 -38.34 -21.46
CA LEU A 658 -32.07 -39.06 -22.51
C LEU A 658 -31.22 -38.11 -23.37
N SER A 659 -31.74 -36.92 -23.71
CA SER A 659 -30.99 -35.91 -24.46
C SER A 659 -29.80 -35.36 -23.66
N TRP A 660 -29.97 -35.08 -22.36
CA TRP A 660 -28.88 -34.66 -21.47
C TRP A 660 -27.78 -35.72 -21.42
N PHE A 661 -28.16 -36.98 -21.24
CA PHE A 661 -27.22 -38.08 -21.15
C PHE A 661 -26.33 -38.21 -22.40
N ILE A 662 -26.92 -38.03 -23.58
CA ILE A 662 -26.17 -38.07 -24.85
C ILE A 662 -25.20 -36.88 -24.96
N THR A 663 -25.60 -35.70 -24.49
CA THR A 663 -24.69 -34.55 -24.43
C THR A 663 -23.51 -34.82 -23.49
N GLU A 664 -23.74 -35.43 -22.34
CA GLU A 664 -22.67 -35.80 -21.41
C GLU A 664 -21.76 -36.90 -21.97
N LEU A 665 -22.31 -37.95 -22.61
CA LEU A 665 -21.52 -38.97 -23.29
C LEU A 665 -20.63 -38.40 -24.40
N ARG A 666 -21.10 -37.38 -25.14
CA ARG A 666 -20.26 -36.69 -26.15
C ARG A 666 -19.06 -35.99 -25.54
N SER A 667 -19.13 -35.62 -24.26
CA SER A 667 -18.03 -34.97 -23.54
C SER A 667 -17.01 -35.95 -22.96
N HIS A 668 -17.28 -37.26 -23.02
CA HIS A 668 -16.38 -38.29 -22.53
C HIS A 668 -15.22 -38.53 -23.51
N ASP A 669 -14.00 -38.67 -22.98
CA ASP A 669 -12.77 -38.78 -23.77
C ASP A 669 -12.68 -40.03 -24.70
N TRP A 670 -13.62 -40.97 -24.57
CA TRP A 670 -13.64 -42.22 -25.33
C TRP A 670 -14.32 -42.11 -26.68
N PHE A 671 -15.09 -41.04 -26.92
CA PHE A 671 -15.91 -40.91 -28.11
C PHE A 671 -15.59 -39.61 -28.86
N GLN A 672 -15.53 -39.68 -30.19
CA GLN A 672 -15.46 -38.51 -31.07
C GLN A 672 -16.85 -38.01 -31.46
N ASP A 673 -17.80 -38.92 -31.67
CA ASP A 673 -19.19 -38.61 -31.99
C ASP A 673 -20.12 -39.63 -31.31
N VAL A 674 -21.26 -39.17 -30.82
CA VAL A 674 -22.31 -40.00 -30.20
C VAL A 674 -23.67 -39.53 -30.74
N ARG A 675 -24.42 -40.47 -31.33
CA ARG A 675 -25.75 -40.23 -31.89
C ARG A 675 -26.75 -41.18 -31.26
N LEU A 676 -27.96 -40.68 -31.10
CA LEU A 676 -29.07 -41.40 -30.50
C LEU A 676 -30.20 -41.57 -31.50
N GLU A 677 -30.70 -42.80 -31.61
CA GLU A 677 -31.93 -43.14 -32.32
C GLU A 677 -32.84 -43.93 -31.36
N THR A 678 -34.06 -43.45 -31.12
CA THR A 678 -35.07 -44.17 -30.33
C THR A 678 -36.04 -44.88 -31.25
N ARG A 679 -36.31 -46.17 -31.02
CA ARG A 679 -37.35 -46.93 -31.72
C ARG A 679 -38.43 -47.37 -30.74
N GLN A 680 -39.68 -47.08 -31.08
CA GLN A 680 -40.82 -47.51 -30.28
C GLN A 680 -41.09 -49.00 -30.55
N GLU A 681 -41.13 -49.81 -29.49
CA GLU A 681 -41.46 -51.23 -29.61
C GLU A 681 -42.98 -51.42 -29.70
N PRO A 682 -43.49 -52.33 -30.55
CA PRO A 682 -44.91 -52.61 -30.63
C PRO A 682 -45.41 -53.20 -29.31
N LEU A 683 -46.47 -52.61 -28.74
CA LEU A 683 -47.13 -53.07 -27.51
C LEU A 683 -47.36 -54.59 -27.54
N ALA A 684 -46.68 -55.31 -26.64
CA ALA A 684 -46.95 -56.71 -26.42
C ALA A 684 -48.41 -56.87 -25.96
N THR A 685 -49.14 -57.74 -26.67
CA THR A 685 -50.57 -57.97 -26.45
C THR A 685 -50.82 -58.51 -25.05
N GLY A 686 -51.28 -57.65 -24.13
CA GLY A 686 -51.87 -58.10 -22.85
C GLY A 686 -51.51 -57.33 -21.59
N GLU A 687 -50.51 -56.46 -21.59
CA GLU A 687 -50.17 -55.64 -20.41
C GLU A 687 -50.49 -54.16 -20.65
N LEU A 688 -51.38 -53.60 -19.82
CA LEU A 688 -51.60 -52.17 -19.68
C LEU A 688 -50.36 -51.55 -19.01
N GLY A 689 -49.27 -51.44 -19.76
CA GLY A 689 -48.09 -50.68 -19.37
C GLY A 689 -48.44 -49.20 -19.27
N ILE A 690 -48.10 -48.58 -18.14
CA ILE A 690 -48.39 -47.17 -17.83
C ILE A 690 -47.57 -46.22 -18.74
N PHE A 691 -46.53 -46.73 -19.43
CA PHE A 691 -45.61 -45.97 -20.29
C PHE A 691 -45.29 -46.77 -21.58
N PRO A 692 -45.04 -46.11 -22.74
CA PRO A 692 -44.57 -46.78 -23.96
C PRO A 692 -43.15 -47.33 -23.79
N ASP A 693 -42.91 -48.54 -24.34
CA ASP A 693 -41.60 -49.18 -24.38
C ASP A 693 -40.76 -48.66 -25.57
N VAL A 694 -39.52 -48.24 -25.30
CA VAL A 694 -38.61 -47.65 -26.29
C VAL A 694 -37.25 -48.36 -26.23
N SER A 695 -36.77 -48.79 -27.39
CA SER A 695 -35.40 -49.27 -27.60
C SER A 695 -34.48 -48.10 -27.93
N VAL A 696 -33.39 -47.97 -27.18
CA VAL A 696 -32.40 -46.89 -27.29
C VAL A 696 -31.20 -47.38 -28.10
N HIS A 697 -31.04 -46.89 -29.32
CA HIS A 697 -29.89 -47.21 -30.17
C HIS A 697 -28.86 -46.07 -30.10
N ILE A 698 -27.69 -46.35 -29.54
CA ILE A 698 -26.58 -45.42 -29.38
C ILE A 698 -25.51 -45.75 -30.43
N LYS A 699 -25.37 -44.89 -31.44
CA LYS A 699 -24.32 -44.99 -32.44
C LYS A 699 -23.13 -44.14 -32.04
N ILE A 700 -21.98 -44.75 -31.85
CA ILE A 700 -20.76 -44.09 -31.40
C ILE A 700 -19.64 -44.18 -32.44
N THR A 701 -18.78 -43.17 -32.45
CA THR A 701 -17.47 -43.22 -33.09
C THR A 701 -16.42 -43.13 -31.99
N GLU A 702 -15.66 -44.20 -31.75
CA GLU A 702 -14.61 -44.22 -30.72
C GLU A 702 -13.46 -43.25 -31.07
N ALA A 703 -12.95 -42.57 -30.05
CA ALA A 703 -11.66 -41.90 -30.12
C ALA A 703 -10.52 -42.94 -30.15
N PRO A 704 -9.32 -42.57 -30.65
CA PRO A 704 -8.16 -43.44 -30.55
C PRO A 704 -7.86 -43.76 -29.08
N VAL A 705 -8.04 -45.01 -28.68
CA VAL A 705 -7.85 -45.48 -27.29
C VAL A 705 -6.73 -46.53 -27.17
N LEU A 706 -6.09 -46.54 -26.01
CA LEU A 706 -5.03 -47.46 -25.61
C LEU A 706 -5.50 -48.27 -24.40
N LEU A 707 -5.42 -49.60 -24.48
CA LEU A 707 -5.69 -50.47 -23.32
C LEU A 707 -4.40 -50.67 -22.50
N ALA A 708 -4.35 -50.07 -21.32
CA ALA A 708 -3.24 -50.23 -20.37
C ALA A 708 -3.68 -51.10 -19.19
N ARG A 709 -3.17 -52.34 -19.11
CA ARG A 709 -3.39 -53.25 -17.97
C ARG A 709 -2.59 -52.85 -16.73
N LYS A 710 -1.55 -52.03 -16.90
CA LYS A 710 -0.70 -51.51 -15.85
C LYS A 710 -0.19 -50.13 -16.21
N VAL A 711 -0.03 -49.25 -15.22
CA VAL A 711 0.68 -47.98 -15.37
C VAL A 711 2.01 -48.05 -14.61
N LYS A 712 3.08 -47.49 -15.18
CA LYS A 712 4.39 -47.43 -14.53
C LYS A 712 5.01 -46.04 -14.69
N ILE A 713 5.49 -45.47 -13.59
CA ILE A 713 6.27 -44.23 -13.58
C ILE A 713 7.73 -44.57 -13.30
N ASP A 714 8.64 -44.19 -14.19
CA ASP A 714 10.08 -44.37 -14.06
C ASP A 714 10.81 -43.02 -14.14
N GLY A 715 11.92 -42.88 -13.42
CA GLY A 715 12.81 -41.70 -13.50
C GLY A 715 12.50 -40.57 -12.52
N ASN A 716 11.38 -40.66 -11.80
CA ASN A 716 10.99 -39.77 -10.71
C ASN A 716 11.83 -40.05 -9.44
N ARG A 717 12.82 -39.19 -9.17
CA ARG A 717 13.66 -39.24 -7.97
C ARG A 717 13.14 -38.31 -6.89
N SER A 718 12.55 -37.20 -7.29
CA SER A 718 12.13 -36.10 -6.40
C SER A 718 10.72 -36.28 -5.86
N PHE A 719 9.86 -37.01 -6.57
CA PHE A 719 8.49 -37.32 -6.14
C PHE A 719 8.19 -38.83 -6.24
N PRO A 720 7.60 -39.46 -5.20
CA PRO A 720 7.21 -40.88 -5.24
C PRO A 720 6.26 -41.23 -6.40
N SER A 721 6.43 -42.42 -6.99
CA SER A 721 5.62 -42.86 -8.14
C SER A 721 4.15 -42.98 -7.80
N GLN A 722 3.83 -43.37 -6.56
CA GLN A 722 2.46 -43.48 -6.06
C GLN A 722 1.75 -42.12 -6.14
N PHE A 723 2.38 -41.04 -5.66
CA PHE A 723 1.79 -39.72 -5.67
C PHE A 723 1.55 -39.18 -7.09
N ILE A 724 2.50 -39.38 -8.01
CA ILE A 724 2.30 -38.99 -9.42
C ILE A 724 1.11 -39.77 -10.03
N THR A 725 0.97 -41.05 -9.67
CA THR A 725 -0.14 -41.89 -10.17
C THR A 725 -1.48 -41.42 -9.61
N GLU A 726 -1.54 -41.06 -8.32
CA GLU A 726 -2.74 -40.57 -7.64
C GLU A 726 -3.14 -39.18 -8.13
N TRP A 727 -2.24 -38.18 -8.06
CA TRP A 727 -2.51 -36.79 -8.43
C TRP A 727 -2.96 -36.63 -9.89
N PHE A 728 -2.38 -37.39 -10.81
CA PHE A 728 -2.73 -37.31 -12.24
C PHE A 728 -3.67 -38.43 -12.71
N GLN A 729 -4.31 -39.15 -11.77
CA GLN A 729 -5.39 -40.13 -12.01
C GLN A 729 -5.02 -41.24 -13.01
N LEU A 730 -3.81 -41.78 -12.89
CA LEU A 730 -3.26 -42.75 -13.82
C LEU A 730 -3.58 -44.19 -13.40
N LYS A 731 -4.84 -44.62 -13.58
CA LYS A 731 -5.31 -46.00 -13.23
C LYS A 731 -5.35 -46.91 -14.46
N PRO A 732 -5.06 -48.23 -14.36
CA PRO A 732 -5.20 -49.16 -15.48
C PRO A 732 -6.61 -49.12 -16.11
N GLY A 733 -6.70 -49.13 -17.43
CA GLY A 733 -7.96 -48.98 -18.15
C GLY A 733 -7.79 -48.60 -19.63
N TYR A 734 -8.86 -48.10 -20.23
CA TYR A 734 -8.86 -47.52 -21.58
C TYR A 734 -8.52 -46.04 -21.51
N PHE A 735 -7.42 -45.65 -22.16
CA PHE A 735 -6.96 -44.27 -22.22
C PHE A 735 -7.12 -43.71 -23.62
N ALA A 736 -7.80 -42.59 -23.78
CA ALA A 736 -7.73 -41.84 -25.02
C ALA A 736 -6.28 -41.36 -25.26
N VAL A 737 -5.82 -41.44 -26.50
CA VAL A 737 -4.45 -41.02 -26.88
C VAL A 737 -4.21 -39.55 -26.50
N GLU A 738 -5.23 -38.71 -26.70
CA GLU A 738 -5.17 -37.28 -26.40
C GLU A 738 -5.09 -37.01 -24.89
N VAL A 739 -5.89 -37.70 -24.08
CA VAL A 739 -5.81 -37.64 -22.61
C VAL A 739 -4.42 -38.03 -22.14
N THR A 740 -3.87 -39.12 -22.68
CA THR A 740 -2.52 -39.58 -22.34
C THR A 740 -1.49 -38.49 -22.64
N ARG A 741 -1.57 -37.87 -23.84
CA ARG A 741 -0.72 -36.75 -24.25
C ARG A 741 -0.82 -35.56 -23.29
N ARG A 742 -2.03 -35.20 -22.86
CA ARG A 742 -2.27 -34.14 -21.87
C ARG A 742 -1.71 -34.49 -20.50
N ARG A 743 -1.92 -35.72 -20.00
CA ARG A 743 -1.34 -36.19 -18.72
C ARG A 743 0.18 -36.12 -18.71
N ARG A 744 0.84 -36.53 -19.80
CA ARG A 744 2.29 -36.39 -19.95
C ARG A 744 2.74 -34.94 -19.80
N GLN A 745 2.00 -34.01 -20.41
CA GLN A 745 2.35 -32.60 -20.35
C GLN A 745 2.06 -31.98 -18.97
N LEU A 746 0.93 -32.33 -18.34
CA LEU A 746 0.62 -31.95 -16.95
C LEU A 746 1.71 -32.38 -15.97
N ILE A 747 2.24 -33.60 -16.11
CA ILE A 747 3.35 -34.06 -15.28
C ILE A 747 4.61 -33.22 -15.57
N ALA A 748 4.91 -32.89 -16.83
CA ALA A 748 6.08 -32.07 -17.17
C ALA A 748 5.96 -30.64 -16.58
N ASP A 749 4.81 -30.02 -16.75
CA ASP A 749 4.51 -28.67 -16.26
C ASP A 749 4.56 -28.63 -14.73
N PHE A 750 4.05 -29.66 -14.06
CA PHE A 750 4.17 -29.81 -12.61
C PHE A 750 5.63 -29.80 -12.10
N TYR A 751 6.53 -30.51 -12.79
CA TYR A 751 7.95 -30.47 -12.43
C TYR A 751 8.53 -29.06 -12.69
N SER A 752 8.20 -28.45 -13.83
CA SER A 752 8.62 -27.09 -14.17
C SER A 752 8.18 -26.07 -13.11
N ASN A 753 6.90 -26.10 -12.70
CA ASN A 753 6.31 -25.23 -11.69
C ASN A 753 6.98 -25.38 -10.31
N ARG A 754 7.59 -26.54 -10.03
CA ARG A 754 8.37 -26.79 -8.81
C ARG A 754 9.86 -26.51 -8.96
N GLY A 755 10.23 -25.77 -10.00
CA GLY A 755 11.57 -25.30 -10.29
C GLY A 755 12.40 -26.25 -11.12
N TYR A 756 11.90 -27.40 -11.57
CA TYR A 756 12.61 -28.31 -12.48
C TYR A 756 12.37 -27.90 -13.94
N GLU A 757 12.83 -26.71 -14.32
CA GLU A 757 12.56 -26.07 -15.63
C GLU A 757 13.05 -26.89 -16.84
N PHE A 758 13.94 -27.86 -16.63
CA PHE A 758 14.44 -28.76 -17.67
C PHE A 758 13.82 -30.15 -17.63
N ALA A 759 12.81 -30.38 -16.79
CA ALA A 759 12.17 -31.67 -16.69
C ALA A 759 11.44 -32.02 -18.00
N THR A 760 11.65 -33.24 -18.47
CA THR A 760 10.95 -33.77 -19.65
C THR A 760 10.24 -35.06 -19.30
N VAL A 761 9.05 -35.24 -19.89
CA VAL A 761 8.24 -36.44 -19.67
C VAL A 761 7.89 -37.05 -21.02
N THR A 762 8.21 -38.32 -21.15
CA THR A 762 7.87 -39.15 -22.31
C THR A 762 6.88 -40.23 -21.93
N GLN A 763 6.06 -40.66 -22.88
CA GLN A 763 5.09 -41.72 -22.68
C GLN A 763 5.25 -42.81 -23.75
N GLN A 764 5.08 -44.07 -23.36
CA GLN A 764 5.09 -45.21 -24.28
C GLN A 764 4.24 -46.36 -23.73
N LEU A 765 3.52 -47.06 -24.61
CA LEU A 765 2.82 -48.30 -24.26
C LEU A 765 3.71 -49.50 -24.61
N VAL A 766 4.16 -50.24 -23.60
CA VAL A 766 5.03 -51.43 -23.76
C VAL A 766 4.39 -52.62 -23.07
N ASN A 767 4.10 -53.70 -23.80
CA ASN A 767 3.47 -54.92 -23.26
C ASN A 767 2.21 -54.64 -22.41
N ASN A 768 1.27 -53.85 -22.95
CA ASN A 768 0.05 -53.39 -22.24
C ASN A 768 0.34 -52.62 -20.93
N THR A 769 1.56 -52.13 -20.73
CA THR A 769 1.94 -51.24 -19.62
C THR A 769 2.18 -49.84 -20.17
N LEU A 770 1.37 -48.87 -19.75
CA LEU A 770 1.58 -47.47 -20.07
C LEU A 770 2.68 -46.91 -19.17
N LYS A 771 3.83 -46.60 -19.75
CA LYS A 771 5.02 -46.14 -19.05
C LYS A 771 5.25 -44.65 -19.28
N PHE A 772 5.27 -43.88 -18.20
CA PHE A 772 5.75 -42.50 -18.19
C PHE A 772 7.21 -42.49 -17.71
N SER A 773 8.11 -41.95 -18.52
CA SER A 773 9.53 -41.80 -18.18
C SER A 773 9.85 -40.33 -17.98
N ILE A 774 10.25 -39.97 -16.77
CA ILE A 774 10.54 -38.61 -16.34
C ILE A 774 12.06 -38.44 -16.28
N ASP A 775 12.58 -37.44 -16.98
CA ASP A 775 13.94 -36.92 -16.79
C ASP A 775 13.80 -35.55 -16.11
N GLU A 776 14.18 -35.45 -14.84
CA GLU A 776 14.06 -34.21 -14.04
C GLU A 776 15.02 -33.10 -14.50
N GLY A 777 15.94 -33.42 -15.43
CA GLY A 777 16.91 -32.49 -15.97
C GLY A 777 18.13 -32.26 -15.07
N THR A 778 19.27 -31.92 -15.68
CA THR A 778 20.51 -31.58 -14.95
C THR A 778 20.99 -30.18 -15.33
N LEU A 779 21.37 -29.39 -14.34
CA LEU A 779 22.04 -28.10 -14.51
C LEU A 779 23.55 -28.35 -14.69
N HIS A 780 24.12 -27.88 -15.80
CA HIS A 780 25.50 -28.19 -16.20
C HIS A 780 26.51 -27.10 -15.81
N GLU A 781 26.06 -25.86 -15.59
CA GLU A 781 26.93 -24.73 -15.26
C GLU A 781 26.18 -23.63 -14.50
N ILE A 782 26.88 -22.93 -13.60
CA ILE A 782 26.44 -21.69 -12.97
C ILE A 782 27.46 -20.60 -13.33
N ARG A 783 26.98 -19.55 -13.99
CA ARG A 783 27.72 -18.38 -14.44
C ARG A 783 27.29 -17.18 -13.59
N PHE A 784 28.27 -16.46 -13.05
CA PHE A 784 28.03 -15.21 -12.35
C PHE A 784 28.44 -14.05 -13.26
N ILE A 785 27.67 -12.96 -13.25
CA ILE A 785 27.94 -11.74 -14.02
C ILE A 785 28.01 -10.57 -13.04
N GLY A 786 28.84 -9.56 -13.33
CA GLY A 786 28.96 -8.36 -12.48
C GLY A 786 29.85 -8.52 -11.25
N HIS A 787 30.43 -9.71 -11.04
CA HIS A 787 31.44 -9.94 -10.02
C HIS A 787 32.83 -9.61 -10.56
N THR A 788 33.48 -8.59 -10.00
CA THR A 788 34.85 -8.18 -10.36
C THR A 788 35.81 -8.31 -9.18
N ARG A 789 35.31 -8.08 -7.96
CA ARG A 789 36.05 -8.17 -6.70
C ARG A 789 35.62 -9.36 -5.86
N ILE A 790 34.39 -9.86 -6.05
CA ILE A 790 33.92 -11.09 -5.38
C ILE A 790 34.35 -12.31 -6.19
N SER A 791 35.02 -13.25 -5.53
CA SER A 791 35.53 -14.44 -6.20
C SER A 791 34.41 -15.43 -6.53
N ARG A 792 34.50 -16.12 -7.67
CA ARG A 792 33.54 -17.16 -8.06
C ARG A 792 33.42 -18.27 -7.00
N ALA A 793 34.51 -18.60 -6.32
CA ALA A 793 34.51 -19.64 -5.27
C ALA A 793 33.65 -19.23 -4.06
N GLU A 794 33.69 -17.97 -3.68
CA GLU A 794 32.90 -17.40 -2.59
C GLU A 794 31.41 -17.38 -2.94
N LEU A 795 31.07 -16.97 -4.17
CA LEU A 795 29.70 -17.02 -4.68
C LEU A 795 29.13 -18.44 -4.71
N LEU A 796 29.93 -19.42 -5.13
CA LEU A 796 29.53 -20.83 -5.09
C LEU A 796 29.39 -21.37 -3.67
N SER A 797 30.24 -20.93 -2.73
CA SER A 797 30.14 -21.34 -1.34
C SER A 797 28.84 -20.85 -0.68
N ALA A 798 28.41 -19.63 -0.99
CA ALA A 798 27.17 -19.04 -0.50
C ALA A 798 25.90 -19.74 -1.06
N LEU A 799 26.02 -20.44 -2.19
CA LEU A 799 24.93 -21.31 -2.70
C LEU A 799 24.81 -22.64 -1.93
N ASN A 800 25.79 -22.97 -1.09
CA ASN A 800 25.86 -24.21 -0.30
C ASN A 800 25.58 -25.47 -1.14
N LEU A 801 26.32 -25.61 -2.24
CA LEU A 801 26.22 -26.73 -3.16
C LEU A 801 27.17 -27.86 -2.75
N LYS A 802 26.64 -29.08 -2.56
CA LYS A 802 27.45 -30.29 -2.46
C LYS A 802 27.78 -30.78 -3.87
N THR A 803 29.03 -30.68 -4.30
CA THR A 803 29.51 -31.35 -5.51
C THR A 803 29.80 -32.82 -5.18
N GLU A 804 29.12 -33.77 -5.84
CA GLU A 804 29.53 -35.18 -5.78
C GLU A 804 30.90 -35.28 -6.48
N ALA A 805 31.94 -35.66 -5.73
CA ALA A 805 33.22 -36.00 -6.31
C ALA A 805 33.03 -37.27 -7.16
N ILE A 806 33.02 -37.12 -8.48
CA ILE A 806 33.21 -38.27 -9.38
C ILE A 806 34.59 -38.83 -9.05
N ALA A 807 34.61 -40.04 -8.49
CA ALA A 807 35.82 -40.74 -8.12
C ALA A 807 36.71 -40.91 -9.37
N GLY A 808 37.87 -40.27 -9.37
CA GLY A 808 38.97 -40.58 -10.28
C GLY A 808 38.97 -39.85 -11.62
N LYS A 809 39.14 -38.53 -11.63
CA LYS A 809 40.02 -37.72 -12.52
C LYS A 809 39.57 -36.25 -12.47
N ARG A 810 40.28 -35.41 -11.70
CA ARG A 810 40.16 -33.95 -11.82
C ARG A 810 40.88 -33.51 -13.10
N SER A 811 40.14 -33.41 -14.20
CA SER A 811 40.52 -32.62 -15.38
C SER A 811 39.79 -31.29 -15.29
N SER A 812 40.43 -30.18 -15.65
CA SER A 812 39.84 -28.84 -15.71
C SER A 812 38.78 -28.66 -16.82
N GLN A 813 38.31 -29.76 -17.43
CA GLN A 813 37.36 -29.76 -18.55
C GLN A 813 36.07 -30.57 -18.29
N THR A 814 35.88 -31.17 -17.11
CA THR A 814 34.61 -31.82 -16.76
C THR A 814 33.64 -30.79 -16.16
N PRO A 815 32.46 -30.55 -16.77
CA PRO A 815 31.47 -29.62 -16.23
C PRO A 815 30.93 -30.11 -14.89
N ASP A 816 30.72 -29.20 -13.94
CA ASP A 816 30.07 -29.49 -12.67
C ASP A 816 28.58 -29.79 -12.95
N ILE A 817 28.20 -31.07 -12.95
CA ILE A 817 26.81 -31.48 -13.17
C ILE A 817 26.06 -31.40 -11.84
N TYR A 818 25.17 -30.42 -11.72
CA TYR A 818 24.25 -30.25 -10.62
C TYR A 818 22.92 -30.93 -10.99
N ARG A 819 22.47 -31.89 -10.17
CA ARG A 819 21.23 -32.65 -10.42
C ARG A 819 19.94 -31.86 -10.12
N HIS A 820 20.07 -30.61 -9.66
CA HIS A 820 18.96 -29.75 -9.29
C HIS A 820 19.22 -28.35 -9.81
N THR A 821 18.20 -27.76 -10.43
CA THR A 821 18.07 -26.30 -10.56
C THR A 821 18.06 -25.69 -9.17
N LEU A 822 18.90 -24.68 -8.96
CA LEU A 822 18.96 -23.92 -7.71
C LEU A 822 17.71 -23.04 -7.63
N GLY A 823 16.63 -23.53 -7.03
CA GLY A 823 15.40 -22.75 -6.87
C GLY A 823 15.60 -21.43 -6.12
N ARG A 824 14.60 -20.54 -6.18
CA ARG A 824 14.58 -19.19 -5.57
C ARG A 824 15.02 -19.15 -4.10
N SER A 825 14.74 -20.21 -3.34
CA SER A 825 15.13 -20.34 -1.93
C SER A 825 16.65 -20.37 -1.71
N LYS A 826 17.43 -20.95 -2.63
CA LYS A 826 18.90 -20.99 -2.54
C LYS A 826 19.53 -19.67 -2.95
N ILE A 827 18.96 -18.98 -3.95
CA ILE A 827 19.40 -17.64 -4.35
C ILE A 827 19.15 -16.62 -3.25
N SER A 828 17.99 -16.69 -2.58
CA SER A 828 17.67 -15.83 -1.43
C SER A 828 18.63 -16.06 -0.25
N ARG A 829 19.02 -17.31 -0.01
CA ARG A 829 20.01 -17.65 1.03
C ARG A 829 21.39 -17.08 0.68
N MET A 830 21.80 -17.21 -0.58
CA MET A 830 23.07 -16.63 -1.06
C MET A 830 23.09 -15.11 -0.90
N ASP A 831 22.01 -14.39 -1.28
CA ASP A 831 21.94 -12.93 -1.11
C ASP A 831 22.18 -12.54 0.36
N LYS A 832 21.48 -13.20 1.28
CA LYS A 832 21.63 -12.96 2.72
C LYS A 832 23.06 -13.23 3.20
N GLU A 833 23.62 -14.40 2.86
CA GLU A 833 24.96 -14.79 3.28
C GLU A 833 26.04 -13.85 2.74
N LEU A 834 25.90 -13.37 1.50
CA LEU A 834 26.82 -12.40 0.90
C LEU A 834 26.67 -10.99 1.52
N ARG A 835 25.46 -10.53 1.85
CA ARG A 835 25.27 -9.24 2.55
C ARG A 835 25.93 -9.22 3.92
N GLU A 836 25.84 -10.33 4.66
CA GLU A 836 26.39 -10.43 6.01
C GLU A 836 27.92 -10.58 6.01
N ASN A 837 28.49 -11.25 5.00
CA ASN A 837 29.89 -11.68 5.03
C ASN A 837 30.81 -11.01 3.98
N ASN A 838 30.28 -10.27 3.00
CA ASN A 838 31.08 -9.70 1.92
C ASN A 838 30.91 -8.16 1.80
N GLU A 839 31.98 -7.42 2.11
CA GLU A 839 32.00 -5.95 2.10
C GLU A 839 31.92 -5.32 0.69
N HIS A 840 32.17 -6.10 -0.36
CA HIS A 840 32.07 -5.68 -1.74
C HIS A 840 30.70 -5.96 -2.33
N PHE A 841 29.88 -6.81 -1.71
CA PHE A 841 28.56 -7.15 -2.19
C PHE A 841 27.54 -6.03 -1.92
N LYS A 842 26.69 -5.74 -2.92
CA LYS A 842 25.58 -4.80 -2.79
C LYS A 842 24.23 -5.55 -2.86
N ALA A 843 24.00 -6.28 -3.94
CA ALA A 843 22.78 -7.07 -4.16
C ALA A 843 22.96 -8.06 -5.32
N ILE A 844 22.10 -9.08 -5.39
CA ILE A 844 21.83 -9.80 -6.65
C ILE A 844 20.78 -8.99 -7.43
N ARG A 845 21.07 -8.65 -8.69
CA ARG A 845 20.14 -7.91 -9.55
C ARG A 845 19.10 -8.81 -10.19
N ASP A 846 19.54 -9.95 -10.71
CA ASP A 846 18.71 -10.86 -11.47
C ASP A 846 19.31 -12.27 -11.50
N TRP A 847 18.49 -13.29 -11.80
CA TRP A 847 18.96 -14.62 -12.13
C TRP A 847 18.03 -15.30 -13.15
N ARG A 848 18.62 -16.09 -14.05
CA ARG A 848 17.89 -16.81 -15.12
C ARG A 848 18.54 -18.14 -15.47
N VAL A 849 17.82 -18.96 -16.20
CA VAL A 849 18.26 -20.28 -16.63
C VAL A 849 18.07 -20.39 -18.15
N GLN A 850 19.09 -20.84 -18.88
CA GLN A 850 19.04 -20.94 -20.34
C GLN A 850 19.87 -22.11 -20.86
N ARG A 851 19.57 -22.56 -22.08
CA ARG A 851 20.32 -23.64 -22.74
C ARG A 851 21.29 -23.06 -23.76
N GLU A 852 22.60 -23.26 -23.56
CA GLU A 852 23.66 -22.84 -24.48
C GLU A 852 24.49 -24.05 -24.90
N GLY A 853 24.64 -24.28 -26.22
CA GLY A 853 25.53 -25.33 -26.75
C GLY A 853 25.19 -26.76 -26.25
N GLY A 854 23.91 -27.04 -25.99
CA GLY A 854 23.45 -28.33 -25.45
C GLY A 854 23.55 -28.48 -23.93
N LYS A 855 24.15 -27.51 -23.22
CA LYS A 855 24.26 -27.46 -21.76
C LYS A 855 23.20 -26.56 -21.15
N ASN A 856 22.69 -26.95 -19.99
CA ASN A 856 21.78 -26.16 -19.19
C ASN A 856 22.59 -25.25 -18.24
N ILE A 857 22.46 -23.93 -18.33
CA ILE A 857 23.29 -22.94 -17.62
C ILE A 857 22.39 -22.00 -16.81
N MET A 858 22.78 -21.74 -15.55
CA MET A 858 22.18 -20.70 -14.71
C MET A 858 23.07 -19.47 -14.71
N ILE A 859 22.48 -18.29 -14.90
CA ILE A 859 23.16 -17.00 -14.87
C ILE A 859 22.66 -16.22 -13.65
N VAL A 860 23.57 -15.73 -12.82
CA VAL A 860 23.28 -14.88 -11.65
C VAL A 860 24.02 -13.56 -11.79
N GLU A 861 23.30 -12.45 -11.79
CA GLU A 861 23.85 -11.10 -11.93
C GLU A 861 24.03 -10.43 -10.58
N ILE A 862 25.25 -10.00 -10.28
CA ILE A 862 25.66 -9.44 -8.98
C ILE A 862 26.05 -7.98 -9.16
N GLU A 863 25.63 -7.15 -8.20
CA GLU A 863 26.05 -5.77 -8.07
C GLU A 863 27.01 -5.63 -6.88
N GLU A 864 28.12 -4.91 -7.10
CA GLU A 864 29.12 -4.63 -6.08
C GLU A 864 29.11 -3.17 -5.60
N GLN A 865 29.62 -2.91 -4.40
CA GLN A 865 29.72 -1.57 -3.79
C GLN A 865 30.68 -0.63 -4.56
N PRO A 866 30.35 0.66 -4.75
CA PRO A 866 31.26 1.60 -5.44
C PRO A 866 32.54 1.87 -4.64
N ILE A 867 33.67 2.09 -5.35
CA ILE A 867 35.01 2.35 -4.77
C ILE A 867 35.07 3.71 -4.04
N ILE A 868 34.25 4.66 -4.47
CA ILE A 868 34.15 6.02 -3.93
C ILE A 868 32.71 6.21 -3.44
N LYS A 869 32.55 6.64 -2.19
CA LYS A 869 31.24 6.99 -1.60
C LYS A 869 31.23 8.47 -1.22
N PRO A 870 30.68 9.36 -2.07
CA PRO A 870 30.49 10.76 -1.73
C PRO A 870 29.27 10.91 -0.81
N GLY A 871 29.39 11.69 0.26
CA GLY A 871 28.29 12.13 1.10
C GLY A 871 28.28 13.65 1.21
N GLY A 872 27.13 14.29 1.10
CA GLY A 872 26.96 15.74 1.23
C GLY A 872 25.86 16.09 2.22
N PHE A 873 25.99 17.22 2.92
CA PHE A 873 24.97 17.72 3.84
C PHE A 873 24.93 19.27 3.85
N PRO A 874 23.74 19.88 3.91
CA PRO A 874 23.60 21.32 4.07
C PRO A 874 23.89 21.74 5.52
N ILE A 875 24.34 22.98 5.72
CA ILE A 875 24.52 23.61 7.03
C ILE A 875 23.58 24.80 7.11
N ILE A 876 22.58 24.73 7.97
CA ILE A 876 21.62 25.81 8.22
C ILE A 876 21.52 26.00 9.73
N GLN A 877 21.98 27.14 10.22
CA GLN A 877 21.98 27.44 11.65
C GLN A 877 21.59 28.90 11.88
N PHE A 878 21.11 29.19 13.09
CA PHE A 878 20.88 30.56 13.52
C PHE A 878 21.48 30.79 14.91
N ASN A 879 22.17 31.90 15.11
CA ASN A 879 22.56 32.35 16.45
C ASN A 879 22.76 33.87 16.51
N ARG A 880 22.87 34.42 17.72
CA ARG A 880 23.01 35.87 17.95
C ARG A 880 24.28 36.50 17.36
N VAL A 881 25.31 35.69 17.09
CA VAL A 881 26.60 36.16 16.56
C VAL A 881 26.55 36.19 15.05
N HIS A 882 26.07 35.14 14.39
CA HIS A 882 26.07 35.02 12.93
C HIS A 882 24.77 35.45 12.27
N GLY A 883 23.67 35.57 13.03
CA GLY A 883 22.32 35.57 12.46
C GLY A 883 22.06 34.25 11.77
N LEU A 884 21.44 34.29 10.59
CA LEU A 884 21.36 33.14 9.70
C LEU A 884 22.77 32.76 9.23
N MET A 885 23.10 31.48 9.33
CA MET A 885 24.33 30.89 8.82
C MET A 885 23.97 29.79 7.82
N LEU A 886 24.46 29.92 6.58
CA LEU A 886 24.26 28.94 5.53
C LEU A 886 25.60 28.38 5.06
N GLY A 887 25.62 27.11 4.71
CA GLY A 887 26.81 26.42 4.23
C GLY A 887 26.52 25.02 3.72
N ALA A 888 27.57 24.30 3.39
CA ALA A 888 27.51 22.91 3.01
C ALA A 888 28.78 22.19 3.47
N GLY A 889 28.66 20.90 3.70
CA GLY A 889 29.78 20.02 3.95
C GLY A 889 29.62 18.68 3.26
N GLY A 890 30.68 17.89 3.28
CA GLY A 890 30.67 16.58 2.68
C GLY A 890 31.81 15.71 3.17
N THR A 891 31.65 14.42 2.91
CA THR A 891 32.65 13.39 3.14
C THR A 891 32.93 12.65 1.84
N LEU A 892 34.17 12.24 1.67
CA LEU A 892 34.58 11.38 0.57
C LEU A 892 35.30 10.17 1.18
N ALA A 893 34.64 9.01 1.12
CA ALA A 893 35.27 7.76 1.55
C ALA A 893 35.85 7.02 0.33
N THR A 894 37.12 6.63 0.43
CA THR A 894 37.83 5.84 -0.59
C THR A 894 38.46 4.59 0.01
N GLN A 895 38.77 3.61 -0.85
CA GLN A 895 39.31 2.30 -0.45
C GLN A 895 40.61 1.91 -1.18
N PHE A 896 41.45 2.88 -1.56
CA PHE A 896 42.59 2.60 -2.46
C PHE A 896 43.71 1.81 -1.77
N THR A 897 43.97 2.06 -0.48
CA THR A 897 45.00 1.34 0.30
C THR A 897 44.59 1.00 1.74
N GLY A 898 43.35 1.33 2.12
CA GLY A 898 42.75 1.24 3.44
C GLY A 898 41.42 2.00 3.44
N LYS A 899 40.74 2.14 4.59
CA LYS A 899 39.56 3.02 4.66
C LYS A 899 40.06 4.46 4.81
N GLU A 900 40.05 5.25 3.74
CA GLU A 900 40.38 6.67 3.79
C GLU A 900 39.09 7.50 3.79
N GLN A 901 39.03 8.53 4.63
CA GLN A 901 37.89 9.44 4.72
C GLN A 901 38.39 10.89 4.70
N VAL A 902 37.94 11.66 3.72
CA VAL A 902 38.15 13.10 3.65
C VAL A 902 36.86 13.79 4.07
N PHE A 903 36.98 14.89 4.80
CA PHE A 903 35.87 15.73 5.24
C PHE A 903 36.16 17.19 4.87
N GLY A 904 35.14 17.90 4.43
CA GLY A 904 35.21 19.34 4.18
C GLY A 904 33.88 20.00 4.46
N SER A 905 33.91 21.19 5.05
CA SER A 905 32.74 22.03 5.28
C SER A 905 33.08 23.51 5.18
N ILE A 906 32.10 24.30 4.73
CA ILE A 906 32.20 25.75 4.64
C ILE A 906 30.83 26.38 4.92
N SER A 907 30.80 27.43 5.73
CA SER A 907 29.58 28.18 6.02
C SER A 907 29.85 29.66 6.25
N ARG A 908 28.81 30.49 6.05
CA ARG A 908 28.87 31.94 6.19
C ARG A 908 27.74 32.46 7.06
N GLY A 909 28.10 33.20 8.11
CA GLY A 909 27.16 33.96 8.93
C GLY A 909 26.81 35.30 8.26
N PHE A 910 25.53 35.56 8.01
CA PHE A 910 25.08 36.73 7.25
C PHE A 910 25.11 38.03 8.07
N SER A 911 24.80 37.98 9.37
CA SER A 911 24.87 39.17 10.23
C SER A 911 26.30 39.49 10.66
N SER A 912 27.13 38.48 10.97
CA SER A 912 28.55 38.72 11.32
C SER A 912 29.45 38.98 10.13
N LYS A 913 29.01 38.59 8.91
CA LYS A 913 29.83 38.52 7.69
C LYS A 913 31.12 37.69 7.86
N ARG A 914 31.06 36.60 8.63
CA ARG A 914 32.22 35.73 8.91
C ARG A 914 32.06 34.38 8.23
N TRP A 915 33.19 33.80 7.83
CA TRP A 915 33.29 32.45 7.28
C TRP A 915 33.78 31.48 8.34
N ASN A 916 33.12 30.32 8.40
CA ASN A 916 33.57 29.13 9.10
C ASN A 916 33.95 28.07 8.05
N TYR A 917 35.00 27.32 8.33
CA TYR A 917 35.44 26.22 7.48
C TYR A 917 36.13 25.15 8.31
N HIS A 918 36.02 23.91 7.88
CA HIS A 918 36.72 22.77 8.47
C HIS A 918 37.05 21.77 7.38
N ALA A 919 38.32 21.36 7.30
CA ALA A 919 38.75 20.31 6.40
C ALA A 919 39.68 19.35 7.12
N GLY A 920 39.53 18.06 6.87
CA GLY A 920 40.36 17.03 7.48
C GLY A 920 40.38 15.74 6.70
N VAL A 921 41.32 14.88 7.07
CA VAL A 921 41.54 13.56 6.48
C VAL A 921 41.82 12.55 7.57
N GLU A 922 41.26 11.35 7.44
CA GLU A 922 41.53 10.19 8.29
C GLU A 922 41.88 9.00 7.41
N LYS A 923 42.90 8.22 7.81
CA LYS A 923 43.29 6.97 7.16
C LYS A 923 43.28 5.85 8.18
N GLY A 924 42.52 4.80 7.88
CA GLY A 924 42.48 3.55 8.62
C GLY A 924 43.48 2.51 8.11
N PHE A 925 44.15 1.86 9.04
CA PHE A 925 45.13 0.80 8.84
C PHE A 925 44.67 -0.47 9.57
N PHE A 926 44.88 -1.64 8.95
CA PHE A 926 44.57 -2.98 9.47
C PHE A 926 43.06 -3.28 9.65
N LYS A 927 42.61 -4.47 9.23
CA LYS A 927 41.19 -4.88 9.33
C LYS A 927 40.80 -5.42 10.71
N ARG A 928 41.68 -6.20 11.36
CA ARG A 928 41.37 -6.94 12.60
C ARG A 928 41.58 -6.11 13.88
N GLN A 929 42.48 -5.13 13.82
CA GLN A 929 42.72 -4.16 14.88
C GLN A 929 42.87 -2.77 14.25
N PRO A 930 41.74 -2.12 13.91
CA PRO A 930 41.76 -0.84 13.24
C PRO A 930 42.55 0.22 14.01
N LEU A 931 43.61 0.71 13.37
CA LEU A 931 44.33 1.90 13.79
C LEU A 931 44.01 3.01 12.80
N LYS A 932 43.62 4.18 13.27
CA LYS A 932 43.33 5.33 12.42
C LYS A 932 44.21 6.51 12.75
N LEU A 933 44.70 7.19 11.73
CA LEU A 933 45.47 8.42 11.86
C LEU A 933 44.74 9.51 11.11
N GLY A 934 44.54 10.67 11.73
CA GLY A 934 43.87 11.78 11.09
C GLY A 934 44.43 13.14 11.50
N ALA A 935 44.13 14.12 10.66
CA ALA A 935 44.47 15.51 10.89
C ALA A 935 43.41 16.43 10.28
N SER A 936 43.18 17.57 10.90
CA SER A 936 42.29 18.59 10.37
C SER A 936 42.72 20.00 10.74
N PHE A 937 42.23 20.97 9.98
CA PHE A 937 42.40 22.39 10.24
C PHE A 937 41.06 23.10 10.08
N TYR A 938 40.85 24.11 10.89
CA TYR A 938 39.54 24.72 11.00
C TYR A 938 39.56 26.15 11.47
N LYS A 939 38.49 26.86 11.12
CA LYS A 939 38.05 28.09 11.73
C LYS A 939 36.55 27.96 11.99
N LEU A 940 36.18 27.86 13.25
CA LEU A 940 34.83 27.52 13.68
C LEU A 940 34.34 28.50 14.75
N THR A 941 33.02 28.57 14.87
CA THR A 941 32.35 29.21 15.98
C THR A 941 31.86 28.14 16.93
N ASP A 942 32.42 28.13 18.14
CA ASP A 942 32.11 27.16 19.18
C ASP A 942 31.39 27.83 20.35
N VAL A 943 30.92 27.03 21.29
CA VAL A 943 30.13 27.48 22.44
C VAL A 943 30.75 27.02 23.76
N SER A 944 30.67 27.90 24.75
CA SER A 944 31.22 27.69 26.10
C SER A 944 30.55 26.55 26.88
N SER A 945 29.36 26.10 26.48
CA SER A 945 28.58 25.09 27.20
C SER A 945 28.00 24.02 26.25
N SER A 946 28.84 23.47 25.36
CA SER A 946 28.43 22.69 24.17
C SER A 946 27.81 21.32 24.45
N ILE A 947 28.13 20.68 25.58
CA ILE A 947 27.92 19.23 25.75
C ILE A 947 26.46 18.86 26.04
N TYR A 948 25.57 19.83 26.28
CA TYR A 948 24.27 19.58 26.93
C TYR A 948 23.06 20.20 26.22
N LEU A 949 23.24 20.93 25.12
CA LEU A 949 22.15 21.51 24.34
C LEU A 949 22.41 21.27 22.86
N HIS A 950 21.52 20.53 22.19
CA HIS A 950 21.62 20.23 20.77
C HIS A 950 21.64 21.54 19.96
N GLN A 951 22.51 21.62 18.94
CA GLN A 951 22.67 22.86 18.15
C GLN A 951 21.35 23.29 17.48
N GLY A 952 20.52 22.32 17.06
CA GLY A 952 19.18 22.58 16.52
C GLY A 952 18.28 23.31 17.51
N ASP A 953 18.22 22.85 18.76
CA ASP A 953 17.39 23.46 19.82
C ASP A 953 17.86 24.88 20.15
N ALA A 954 19.18 25.07 20.22
CA ALA A 954 19.77 26.39 20.45
C ALA A 954 19.45 27.37 19.31
N SER A 955 19.55 26.90 18.06
CA SER A 955 19.23 27.71 16.88
C SER A 955 17.75 28.03 16.77
N LEU A 956 16.87 27.05 16.99
CA LEU A 956 15.42 27.26 16.99
C LEU A 956 15.00 28.21 18.10
N SER A 957 15.52 28.04 19.31
CA SER A 957 15.22 28.92 20.43
C SER A 957 15.67 30.36 20.19
N ALA A 958 16.87 30.54 19.65
CA ALA A 958 17.39 31.86 19.30
C ALA A 958 16.62 32.51 18.14
N ALA A 959 16.29 31.75 17.09
CA ALA A 959 15.60 32.26 15.90
C ALA A 959 14.13 32.56 16.17
N TYR A 960 13.43 31.67 16.88
CA TYR A 960 11.98 31.74 17.02
C TYR A 960 11.56 32.56 18.24
N TYR A 961 12.05 32.18 19.42
CA TYR A 961 11.71 32.82 20.70
C TYR A 961 12.63 34.00 21.04
N GLY A 962 13.81 34.10 20.41
CA GLY A 962 14.84 35.07 20.79
C GLY A 962 15.55 34.73 22.10
N SER A 963 15.34 33.53 22.62
CA SER A 963 15.98 33.04 23.85
C SER A 963 17.30 32.38 23.50
N ALA A 964 18.37 33.17 23.52
CA ALA A 964 19.70 32.68 23.20
C ALA A 964 20.40 32.18 24.48
N PHE A 965 20.61 30.87 24.60
CA PHE A 965 21.16 30.23 25.82
C PHE A 965 22.68 30.05 25.82
N GLN A 966 23.33 29.99 24.66
CA GLN A 966 24.77 29.73 24.55
C GLN A 966 25.60 30.99 24.30
N ASP A 967 26.80 31.03 24.87
CA ASP A 967 27.79 32.08 24.58
C ASP A 967 28.88 31.53 23.65
N TYR A 968 29.12 32.27 22.55
CA TYR A 968 29.87 31.81 21.38
C TYR A 968 31.29 32.42 21.34
N TYR A 969 32.26 31.68 20.82
CA TYR A 969 33.61 32.17 20.57
C TYR A 969 34.21 31.56 19.31
N GLU A 970 35.23 32.21 18.75
CA GLU A 970 35.91 31.74 17.54
C GLU A 970 37.11 30.88 17.95
N ARG A 971 37.21 29.70 17.34
CA ARG A 971 38.33 28.77 17.43
C ARG A 971 38.98 28.65 16.05
N SER A 972 40.29 28.82 15.98
CA SER A 972 41.04 28.62 14.73
C SER A 972 42.35 27.91 14.99
N GLY A 973 42.57 26.77 14.33
CA GLY A 973 43.73 25.94 14.61
C GLY A 973 43.76 24.66 13.79
N SER A 974 44.54 23.72 14.28
CA SER A 974 44.66 22.38 13.73
C SER A 974 44.66 21.33 14.83
N GLN A 975 44.20 20.13 14.49
CA GLN A 975 44.20 18.98 15.36
C GLN A 975 44.76 17.75 14.62
N GLY A 976 45.43 16.87 15.36
CA GLY A 976 45.89 15.57 14.88
C GLY A 976 45.52 14.49 15.87
N TRP A 977 45.09 13.33 15.40
CA TRP A 977 44.63 12.25 16.27
C TRP A 977 45.06 10.86 15.81
N ILE A 978 45.11 9.96 16.78
CA ILE A 978 45.35 8.52 16.63
C ILE A 978 44.20 7.80 17.32
N THR A 979 43.49 6.94 16.61
CA THR A 979 42.39 6.14 17.17
C THR A 979 42.72 4.65 17.04
N TYR A 980 42.75 3.94 18.17
CA TYR A 980 42.85 2.49 18.25
C TYR A 980 41.51 1.91 18.66
N ALA A 981 40.89 1.10 17.79
CA ALA A 981 39.57 0.50 18.03
C ALA A 981 39.69 -1.04 18.08
N PRO A 982 40.06 -1.64 19.22
CA PRO A 982 40.30 -3.09 19.33
C PRO A 982 39.03 -3.95 19.23
N SER A 983 37.85 -3.34 19.39
CA SER A 983 36.55 -3.99 19.27
C SER A 983 35.54 -3.01 18.66
N GLU A 984 34.37 -3.50 18.26
CA GLU A 984 33.25 -2.66 17.79
C GLU A 984 32.60 -1.84 18.90
N TRP A 985 32.90 -2.13 20.17
CA TRP A 985 32.22 -1.57 21.33
C TRP A 985 33.11 -0.63 22.13
N SER A 986 34.37 -0.43 21.71
CA SER A 986 35.35 0.37 22.46
C SER A 986 36.40 0.99 21.56
N TYR A 987 36.82 2.22 21.87
CA TYR A 987 37.99 2.85 21.24
C TYR A 987 38.81 3.66 22.23
N LEU A 988 40.09 3.81 21.89
CA LEU A 988 41.04 4.72 22.53
C LEU A 988 41.48 5.75 21.51
N ARG A 989 41.38 7.04 21.82
CA ARG A 989 41.79 8.15 20.96
C ARG A 989 42.79 9.04 21.68
N LEU A 990 43.93 9.28 21.07
CA LEU A 990 44.92 10.28 21.48
C LEU A 990 44.86 11.45 20.50
N GLU A 991 44.73 12.67 21.00
CA GLU A 991 44.50 13.87 20.21
C GLU A 991 45.39 15.02 20.65
N PHE A 992 46.00 15.70 19.69
CA PHE A 992 46.82 16.88 19.88
C PHE A 992 46.10 18.06 19.23
N THR A 993 45.84 19.13 20.02
CA THR A 993 45.19 20.33 19.50
C THR A 993 46.06 21.56 19.70
N GLY A 994 46.20 22.35 18.65
CA GLY A 994 46.83 23.67 18.70
C GLY A 994 45.92 24.70 18.05
N GLU A 995 45.34 25.59 18.85
CA GLU A 995 44.34 26.55 18.38
C GLU A 995 44.38 27.90 19.08
N GLN A 996 43.73 28.89 18.50
CA GLN A 996 43.58 30.23 19.07
C GLN A 996 42.12 30.54 19.35
N HIS A 997 41.83 31.10 20.53
CA HIS A 997 40.49 31.50 20.93
C HIS A 997 40.31 33.03 20.85
N ARG A 998 39.24 33.47 20.19
CA ARG A 998 38.92 34.90 20.02
C ARG A 998 37.47 35.20 20.41
N ASN A 999 37.27 36.41 20.93
CA ASN A 999 35.94 36.91 21.29
C ASN A 999 35.07 37.09 20.04
N LEU A 1000 33.81 36.71 20.18
CA LEU A 1000 32.73 37.04 19.26
C LEU A 1000 31.77 38.02 19.94
N SER A 1001 31.21 38.93 19.15
CA SER A 1001 30.22 39.91 19.60
C SER A 1001 28.87 39.58 19.00
N LYS A 1002 27.78 39.89 19.73
CA LYS A 1002 26.42 39.87 19.17
C LYS A 1002 26.36 40.78 17.94
N SER A 1003 25.80 40.30 16.84
CA SER A 1003 25.64 41.09 15.60
C SER A 1003 24.18 41.30 15.19
N THR A 1004 23.24 40.57 15.81
CA THR A 1004 21.81 40.67 15.51
C THR A 1004 20.97 40.50 16.78
N ASP A 1005 19.83 41.19 16.81
CA ASP A 1005 18.74 41.03 17.79
C ASP A 1005 17.50 40.35 17.19
N TRP A 1006 17.59 39.92 15.93
CA TRP A 1006 16.47 39.32 15.21
C TRP A 1006 15.99 38.03 15.88
N SER A 1007 14.67 37.91 16.00
CA SER A 1007 13.94 36.68 16.36
C SER A 1007 12.51 36.77 15.83
N TYR A 1008 11.82 35.66 15.62
CA TYR A 1008 10.50 35.65 14.97
C TYR A 1008 9.38 36.22 15.86
N LEU A 1009 9.23 35.74 17.09
CA LEU A 1009 8.16 36.18 18.01
C LEU A 1009 8.52 37.47 18.74
N ASN A 1010 9.67 37.50 19.39
CA ASN A 1010 10.07 38.60 20.27
C ASN A 1010 10.89 39.67 19.54
N ARG A 1011 10.41 40.14 18.37
CA ARG A 1011 11.13 41.06 17.46
C ARG A 1011 11.58 42.38 18.12
N ASN A 1012 10.79 42.88 19.06
CA ASN A 1012 10.98 44.20 19.66
C ASN A 1012 11.76 44.18 20.99
N LEU A 1013 12.18 43.01 21.46
CA LEU A 1013 12.93 42.87 22.72
C LEU A 1013 14.43 42.84 22.46
N ILE A 1014 15.18 43.69 23.16
CA ILE A 1014 16.65 43.67 23.15
C ILE A 1014 17.13 42.32 23.72
N LYS A 1015 17.94 41.58 22.95
CA LYS A 1015 18.46 40.28 23.38
C LYS A 1015 19.75 40.46 24.16
N ARG A 1016 20.00 39.55 25.10
CA ARG A 1016 21.24 39.57 25.89
C ARG A 1016 22.47 39.49 24.97
N GLY A 1017 23.54 40.20 25.33
CA GLY A 1017 24.82 40.18 24.62
C GLY A 1017 25.50 38.80 24.63
N ASN A 1018 26.62 38.70 23.93
CA ASN A 1018 27.49 37.52 23.97
C ASN A 1018 28.56 37.72 25.05
N ALA A 1019 28.74 36.76 25.95
CA ALA A 1019 29.75 36.84 27.00
C ALA A 1019 31.17 36.91 26.42
N ARG A 1020 32.07 37.60 27.13
CA ARG A 1020 33.50 37.62 26.77
C ARG A 1020 34.17 36.36 27.29
N ILE A 1021 35.01 35.80 26.45
CA ILE A 1021 35.92 34.71 26.79
C ILE A 1021 37.29 35.28 27.21
N ASP A 1022 38.07 34.44 27.89
CA ASP A 1022 39.48 34.73 28.14
C ASP A 1022 40.24 34.36 26.88
N ARG A 1023 40.90 35.34 26.24
CA ARG A 1023 41.59 35.15 24.96
C ARG A 1023 42.95 34.50 25.20
N GLY A 1024 43.36 33.66 24.27
CA GLY A 1024 44.64 32.96 24.35
C GLY A 1024 44.74 31.83 23.35
N ARG A 1025 45.94 31.28 23.24
CA ARG A 1025 46.28 30.07 22.49
C ARG A 1025 46.07 28.85 23.36
N LEU A 1026 45.37 27.84 22.87
CA LEU A 1026 45.26 26.53 23.48
C LEU A 1026 46.26 25.59 22.80
N GLY A 1027 47.10 24.95 23.61
CA GLY A 1027 47.89 23.79 23.21
C GLY A 1027 47.57 22.67 24.18
N ASN A 1028 47.00 21.57 23.69
CA ASN A 1028 46.60 20.46 24.54
C ASN A 1028 46.91 19.07 23.95
N LEU A 1029 46.99 18.11 24.85
CA LEU A 1029 47.00 16.68 24.57
C LEU A 1029 45.84 16.01 25.30
N THR A 1030 44.96 15.35 24.56
CA THR A 1030 43.77 14.68 25.09
C THR A 1030 43.82 13.19 24.84
N LEU A 1031 43.63 12.39 25.89
CA LEU A 1031 43.40 10.94 25.80
C LEU A 1031 41.93 10.66 26.10
N VAL A 1032 41.24 9.97 25.21
CA VAL A 1032 39.83 9.56 25.36
C VAL A 1032 39.72 8.05 25.27
N PHE A 1033 39.15 7.41 26.29
CA PHE A 1033 38.70 6.03 26.22
C PHE A 1033 37.18 6.02 26.27
N ALA A 1034 36.54 5.34 25.32
CA ALA A 1034 35.09 5.21 25.32
C ALA A 1034 34.63 3.81 24.97
N PHE A 1035 33.49 3.42 25.52
CA PHE A 1035 32.85 2.14 25.25
C PHE A 1035 31.32 2.27 25.19
N ASP A 1036 30.70 1.50 24.31
CA ASP A 1036 29.25 1.45 24.14
C ASP A 1036 28.81 0.01 23.84
N THR A 1037 28.12 -0.58 24.82
CA THR A 1037 27.58 -1.95 24.79
C THR A 1037 26.05 -1.94 24.76
N ARG A 1038 25.43 -0.78 24.49
CA ARG A 1038 23.98 -0.67 24.37
C ARG A 1038 23.45 -1.58 23.27
N ASP A 1039 22.25 -2.12 23.51
CA ASP A 1039 21.51 -2.95 22.56
C ASP A 1039 21.00 -2.15 21.36
N HIS A 1040 20.54 -0.92 21.60
CA HIS A 1040 20.25 0.06 20.55
C HIS A 1040 21.22 1.23 20.67
N ARG A 1041 22.15 1.35 19.71
CA ARG A 1041 23.15 2.41 19.71
C ARG A 1041 22.69 3.54 18.83
N SER A 1042 22.88 4.77 19.32
CA SER A 1042 22.92 5.93 18.46
C SER A 1042 24.33 6.50 18.49
N THR A 1043 24.96 6.54 17.32
CA THR A 1043 26.33 7.04 17.16
C THR A 1043 26.39 7.88 15.90
N SER A 1044 26.86 9.12 16.05
CA SER A 1044 27.15 10.00 14.92
C SER A 1044 28.66 10.23 14.82
N ILE A 1045 29.15 10.36 13.59
CA ILE A 1045 30.52 10.82 13.34
C ILE A 1045 30.43 12.25 12.84
N GLN A 1046 30.78 13.19 13.70
CA GLN A 1046 30.88 14.60 13.35
C GLN A 1046 32.34 15.02 13.44
N ASP A 1047 32.89 15.62 12.38
CA ASP A 1047 34.27 16.14 12.42
C ASP A 1047 35.31 15.07 12.77
N PHE A 1048 35.08 13.82 12.36
CA PHE A 1048 35.84 12.61 12.74
C PHE A 1048 35.79 12.23 14.22
N HIS A 1049 34.96 12.88 15.03
CA HIS A 1049 34.68 12.48 16.40
C HIS A 1049 33.45 11.57 16.47
N THR A 1050 33.59 10.46 17.18
CA THR A 1050 32.48 9.57 17.50
C THR A 1050 31.72 10.17 18.67
N LEU A 1051 30.46 10.57 18.42
CA LEU A 1051 29.55 11.10 19.42
C LEU A 1051 28.50 10.04 19.74
N PHE A 1052 28.39 9.67 21.01
CA PHE A 1052 27.36 8.76 21.49
C PHE A 1052 26.13 9.57 21.93
N SER A 1053 25.06 9.48 21.16
CA SER A 1053 23.78 10.12 21.52
C SER A 1053 22.92 9.18 22.34
N ALA A 1054 21.98 9.75 23.09
CA ALA A 1054 20.88 9.03 23.70
C ALA A 1054 20.09 8.24 22.63
N ASN A 1055 19.47 7.12 23.02
CA ASN A 1055 18.56 6.39 22.13
C ASN A 1055 17.37 5.89 22.97
N GLU A 1056 16.17 6.38 22.66
CA GLU A 1056 14.94 6.07 23.39
C GLU A 1056 14.66 4.57 23.48
N ARG A 1057 15.11 3.81 22.48
CA ARG A 1057 14.91 2.35 22.38
C ARG A 1057 15.95 1.55 23.17
N THR A 1058 16.94 2.21 23.78
CA THR A 1058 17.94 1.52 24.61
C THR A 1058 17.27 0.89 25.82
N ARG A 1059 17.30 -0.44 25.90
CA ARG A 1059 16.73 -1.19 27.03
C ARG A 1059 17.81 -1.70 27.96
N ARG A 1060 18.99 -2.04 27.42
CA ARG A 1060 20.09 -2.61 28.18
C ARG A 1060 21.46 -2.22 27.66
N GLY A 1061 22.46 -2.39 28.52
CA GLY A 1061 23.88 -2.16 28.21
C GLY A 1061 24.47 -1.01 29.03
N TRP A 1062 25.68 -0.63 28.63
CA TRP A 1062 26.47 0.42 29.23
C TRP A 1062 27.01 1.36 28.16
N ARG A 1063 27.07 2.65 28.49
CA ARG A 1063 27.80 3.68 27.74
C ARG A 1063 28.77 4.35 28.69
N GLY A 1064 30.02 4.57 28.27
CA GLY A 1064 30.94 5.34 29.09
C GLY A 1064 32.05 6.01 28.28
N GLN A 1065 32.49 7.16 28.78
CA GLN A 1065 33.57 7.95 28.22
C GLN A 1065 34.44 8.49 29.35
N PHE A 1066 35.74 8.33 29.21
CA PHE A 1066 36.76 8.86 30.10
C PHE A 1066 37.71 9.70 29.27
N ALA A 1067 38.02 10.91 29.74
CA ALA A 1067 38.97 11.78 29.07
C ALA A 1067 39.93 12.41 30.07
N VAL A 1068 41.20 12.47 29.68
CA VAL A 1068 42.23 13.24 30.37
C VAL A 1068 42.80 14.22 29.36
N GLU A 1069 42.76 15.50 29.69
CA GLU A 1069 43.26 16.58 28.87
C GLU A 1069 44.36 17.32 29.62
N MET A 1070 45.55 17.39 29.02
CA MET A 1070 46.68 18.13 29.54
C MET A 1070 46.83 19.40 28.72
N THR A 1071 46.54 20.56 29.32
CA THR A 1071 46.64 21.87 28.68
C THR A 1071 47.70 22.69 29.37
N GLY A 1072 48.61 23.29 28.61
CA GLY A 1072 49.68 24.05 29.24
C GLY A 1072 50.70 24.66 28.30
N GLN A 1073 51.61 25.43 28.91
CA GLN A 1073 52.73 26.05 28.21
C GLN A 1073 53.68 25.03 27.57
N TYR A 1074 53.73 23.79 28.10
CA TYR A 1074 54.52 22.70 27.52
C TYR A 1074 54.12 22.38 26.06
N PHE A 1075 52.87 22.63 25.70
CA PHE A 1075 52.35 22.49 24.34
C PHE A 1075 52.25 23.83 23.59
N GLY A 1076 52.86 24.90 24.12
CA GLY A 1076 52.89 26.23 23.52
C GLY A 1076 51.58 27.02 23.61
N GLY A 1077 50.73 26.71 24.61
CA GLY A 1077 49.49 27.44 24.91
C GLY A 1077 49.63 28.47 26.04
N ASP A 1078 48.70 29.43 26.08
CA ASP A 1078 48.59 30.47 27.11
C ASP A 1078 47.77 30.00 28.34
N TYR A 1079 46.94 28.96 28.19
CA TYR A 1079 46.18 28.35 29.29
C TYR A 1079 46.98 27.22 29.93
N ASP A 1080 46.83 27.03 31.24
CA ASP A 1080 47.56 26.02 32.02
C ASP A 1080 46.61 25.34 33.01
N PHE A 1081 46.15 24.13 32.67
CA PHE A 1081 45.27 23.28 33.48
C PHE A 1081 45.25 21.84 32.96
N ASN A 1082 45.13 20.86 33.85
CA ASN A 1082 44.75 19.49 33.51
C ASN A 1082 43.27 19.29 33.81
N PHE A 1083 42.58 18.63 32.89
CA PHE A 1083 41.15 18.45 32.94
C PHE A 1083 40.78 16.97 32.81
N TYR A 1084 40.07 16.46 33.81
CA TYR A 1084 39.70 15.05 33.94
C TYR A 1084 38.18 14.93 33.82
N ARG A 1085 37.71 14.09 32.91
CA ARG A 1085 36.28 13.88 32.69
C ARG A 1085 35.95 12.40 32.71
N PHE A 1086 34.86 12.06 33.36
CA PHE A 1086 34.26 10.74 33.24
C PHE A 1086 32.76 10.85 33.13
N GLU A 1087 32.17 10.00 32.31
CA GLU A 1087 30.74 9.80 32.22
C GLU A 1087 30.48 8.30 32.05
N ILE A 1088 29.54 7.78 32.84
CA ILE A 1088 29.06 6.41 32.70
C ILE A 1088 27.54 6.37 32.84
N ALA A 1089 26.90 5.66 31.93
CA ALA A 1089 25.47 5.44 31.93
C ALA A 1089 25.16 3.94 31.83
N ARG A 1090 24.20 3.49 32.65
CA ARG A 1090 23.73 2.10 32.75
C ARG A 1090 22.23 2.05 32.50
N TYR A 1091 21.83 1.20 31.56
CA TYR A 1091 20.43 0.97 31.18
C TYR A 1091 19.99 -0.41 31.64
N THR A 1092 19.06 -0.53 32.58
CA THR A 1092 18.72 -1.81 33.20
C THR A 1092 17.25 -2.15 33.02
N PRO A 1093 16.89 -3.25 32.33
CA PRO A 1093 15.52 -3.72 32.32
C PRO A 1093 15.20 -4.31 33.70
N LEU A 1094 14.03 -3.96 34.24
CA LEU A 1094 13.55 -4.50 35.51
C LEU A 1094 12.60 -5.67 35.27
N PHE A 1095 11.48 -5.41 34.60
CA PHE A 1095 10.48 -6.42 34.20
C PHE A 1095 9.57 -5.83 33.11
N GLY A 1096 9.14 -6.63 32.13
CA GLY A 1096 8.29 -6.18 31.03
C GLY A 1096 8.84 -4.91 30.35
N SER A 1097 8.01 -3.88 30.30
CA SER A 1097 8.32 -2.55 29.73
C SER A 1097 9.03 -1.59 30.70
N HIS A 1098 9.36 -2.02 31.92
CA HIS A 1098 9.94 -1.18 32.97
C HIS A 1098 11.47 -1.21 32.97
N HIS A 1099 12.08 -0.03 33.00
CA HIS A 1099 13.53 0.17 32.91
C HIS A 1099 14.02 1.18 33.96
N LEU A 1100 15.26 1.01 34.40
CA LEU A 1100 15.97 1.94 35.27
C LEU A 1100 17.29 2.35 34.62
N ASN A 1101 17.42 3.65 34.39
CA ASN A 1101 18.60 4.26 33.81
C ASN A 1101 19.33 5.10 34.86
N VAL A 1102 20.64 4.95 34.94
CA VAL A 1102 21.51 5.65 35.88
C VAL A 1102 22.66 6.28 35.12
N ARG A 1103 22.91 7.57 35.29
CA ARG A 1103 24.06 8.28 34.71
C ARG A 1103 24.83 8.97 35.82
N ILE A 1104 26.14 8.76 35.83
CA ILE A 1104 27.08 9.44 36.71
C ILE A 1104 28.09 10.14 35.83
N ALA A 1105 28.28 11.44 36.04
CA ALA A 1105 29.28 12.22 35.33
C ALA A 1105 30.05 13.11 36.30
N GLY A 1106 31.34 13.31 36.04
CA GLY A 1106 32.17 14.23 36.80
C GLY A 1106 33.29 14.81 35.95
N ASP A 1107 33.60 16.06 36.24
CA ASP A 1107 34.61 16.85 35.56
C ASP A 1107 35.43 17.59 36.60
N PHE A 1108 36.75 17.47 36.54
CA PHE A 1108 37.64 18.07 37.53
C PHE A 1108 38.79 18.78 36.85
N SER A 1109 39.11 19.97 37.37
CA SER A 1109 40.25 20.78 36.95
C SER A 1109 41.19 21.00 38.12
N ASP A 1110 42.48 20.78 37.88
CA ASP A 1110 43.54 21.03 38.86
C ASP A 1110 43.99 22.50 38.92
N ALA A 1111 43.40 23.36 38.08
CA ALA A 1111 43.60 24.80 38.07
C ALA A 1111 42.30 25.53 37.68
N PRO A 1112 42.17 26.85 37.93
CA PRO A 1112 41.02 27.62 37.49
C PRO A 1112 40.83 27.56 35.98
N LEU A 1113 39.61 27.25 35.54
CA LEU A 1113 39.29 27.16 34.12
C LEU A 1113 39.08 28.55 33.51
N PRO A 1114 39.51 28.79 32.27
CA PRO A 1114 39.14 30.01 31.57
C PRO A 1114 37.61 30.05 31.34
N ARG A 1115 37.02 31.24 31.24
CA ARG A 1115 35.55 31.44 31.21
C ARG A 1115 34.80 30.54 30.21
N GLN A 1116 35.37 30.32 29.04
CA GLN A 1116 34.78 29.48 27.99
C GLN A 1116 34.83 27.97 28.27
N ARG A 1117 35.51 27.55 29.34
CA ARG A 1117 35.66 26.16 29.78
C ARG A 1117 34.97 25.88 31.11
N LEU A 1118 34.34 26.88 31.73
CA LEU A 1118 33.62 26.73 32.99
C LEU A 1118 32.54 25.65 32.89
N LEU A 1119 32.40 24.90 33.97
CA LEU A 1119 31.42 23.83 34.08
C LEU A 1119 30.12 24.39 34.62
N HIS A 1120 29.00 23.94 34.05
CA HIS A 1120 27.69 24.46 34.38
C HIS A 1120 26.72 23.38 34.89
N LEU A 1121 25.80 23.80 35.78
CA LEU A 1121 24.63 23.04 36.20
C LEU A 1121 23.34 23.85 36.03
N GLY A 1122 22.26 23.13 35.72
CA GLY A 1122 20.92 23.64 35.44
C GLY A 1122 20.60 23.63 33.94
N GLY A 1123 19.32 23.44 33.62
CA GLY A 1123 18.82 23.22 32.26
C GLY A 1123 18.46 21.75 31.97
N GLY A 1124 18.14 21.45 30.71
CA GLY A 1124 17.51 20.17 30.33
C GLY A 1124 18.40 18.93 30.36
N ALA A 1125 19.73 19.06 30.41
CA ALA A 1125 20.65 17.92 30.27
C ALA A 1125 21.65 17.75 31.43
N THR A 1126 21.51 18.55 32.49
CA THR A 1126 22.23 18.38 33.77
C THR A 1126 21.23 18.11 34.88
N VAL A 1127 20.77 19.14 35.60
CA VAL A 1127 19.76 19.05 36.66
C VAL A 1127 18.50 19.78 36.19
N ARG A 1128 17.48 19.02 35.77
CA ARG A 1128 16.21 19.56 35.24
C ARG A 1128 15.49 20.36 36.33
N GLY A 1129 14.73 21.39 35.97
CA GLY A 1129 14.02 22.27 36.92
C GLY A 1129 14.80 23.51 37.39
N TYR A 1130 16.14 23.53 37.27
CA TYR A 1130 16.93 24.76 37.43
C TYR A 1130 17.12 25.47 36.08
N ASP A 1131 17.36 26.78 36.09
CA ASP A 1131 17.59 27.55 34.85
C ASP A 1131 18.85 27.10 34.12
N PHE A 1132 18.89 27.30 32.80
CA PHE A 1132 20.03 26.94 31.96
C PHE A 1132 21.33 27.60 32.46
N ASN A 1133 22.36 26.79 32.71
CA ASN A 1133 23.66 27.21 33.25
C ASN A 1133 23.57 28.10 34.50
N ARG A 1134 22.58 27.84 35.37
CA ARG A 1134 22.35 28.64 36.59
C ARG A 1134 23.55 28.67 37.53
N PHE A 1135 24.25 27.55 37.65
CA PHE A 1135 25.43 27.42 38.52
C PHE A 1135 26.67 27.17 37.66
N ALA A 1136 27.82 27.67 38.12
CA ALA A 1136 29.10 27.54 37.44
C ALA A 1136 30.21 27.18 38.44
N GLY A 1137 31.25 26.49 37.96
CA GLY A 1137 32.45 26.17 38.73
C GLY A 1137 33.57 25.59 37.85
N ASP A 1138 34.71 25.29 38.48
CA ASP A 1138 35.86 24.63 37.85
C ASP A 1138 35.76 23.10 37.92
N ASN A 1139 34.93 22.60 38.84
CA ASN A 1139 34.69 21.18 39.06
C ASN A 1139 33.18 20.90 39.13
N ARG A 1140 32.79 19.69 38.75
CA ARG A 1140 31.38 19.26 38.71
C ARG A 1140 31.22 17.78 39.02
N LEU A 1141 30.13 17.46 39.70
CA LEU A 1141 29.62 16.10 39.85
C LEU A 1141 28.11 16.05 39.58
N LEU A 1142 27.66 15.02 38.87
CA LEU A 1142 26.27 14.83 38.44
C LEU A 1142 25.84 13.37 38.61
N LEU A 1143 24.62 13.19 39.11
CA LEU A 1143 23.89 11.92 39.13
C LEU A 1143 22.49 12.15 38.57
N ASN A 1144 22.14 11.40 37.53
CA ASN A 1144 20.78 11.33 37.01
C ASN A 1144 20.24 9.91 37.21
N LEU A 1145 19.03 9.81 37.74
CA LEU A 1145 18.27 8.58 37.87
C LEU A 1145 16.96 8.73 37.11
N GLU A 1146 16.63 7.77 36.24
CA GLU A 1146 15.40 7.80 35.47
C GLU A 1146 14.76 6.41 35.43
N TYR A 1147 13.54 6.31 35.95
CA TYR A 1147 12.69 5.15 35.83
C TYR A 1147 11.77 5.34 34.61
N ARG A 1148 11.71 4.35 33.72
CA ARG A 1148 10.99 4.45 32.45
C ARG A 1148 10.03 3.29 32.26
N PHE A 1149 8.87 3.61 31.71
CA PHE A 1149 7.97 2.66 31.06
C PHE A 1149 8.05 2.94 29.56
N ILE A 1150 8.46 1.95 28.77
CA ILE A 1150 8.70 2.09 27.33
C ILE A 1150 7.82 1.10 26.60
N ASP A 1151 7.03 1.60 25.67
CA ASP A 1151 6.26 0.77 24.75
C ASP A 1151 6.55 1.18 23.30
N GLU A 1152 6.72 0.19 22.43
CA GLU A 1152 7.08 0.43 21.03
C GLU A 1152 6.34 -0.53 20.10
N THR A 1153 5.85 0.01 19.00
CA THR A 1153 5.21 -0.68 17.89
C THR A 1153 6.12 -0.61 16.66
N ILE A 1154 6.63 -1.76 16.25
CA ILE A 1154 7.50 -1.88 15.08
C ILE A 1154 6.62 -2.01 13.84
N HIS A 1155 6.62 -0.98 12.99
CA HIS A 1155 6.07 -1.06 11.64
C HIS A 1155 7.22 -1.52 10.74
N ARG A 1156 7.04 -2.64 10.01
CA ARG A 1156 8.11 -3.28 9.23
C ARG A 1156 8.10 -2.89 7.74
N ASP A 1157 7.16 -2.03 7.35
CA ASP A 1157 7.06 -1.49 6.00
C ASP A 1157 6.29 -0.14 5.98
N PRO A 1158 6.97 1.02 5.90
CA PRO A 1158 8.44 1.14 6.00
C PRO A 1158 8.93 0.70 7.38
N ASP A 1159 10.21 0.33 7.49
CA ASP A 1159 10.90 -0.14 8.72
C ASP A 1159 10.99 0.97 9.79
N VAL A 1160 9.83 1.38 10.32
CA VAL A 1160 9.64 2.50 11.23
C VAL A 1160 9.17 1.99 12.59
N VAL A 1161 9.93 2.26 13.64
CA VAL A 1161 9.50 1.97 15.00
C VAL A 1161 8.89 3.22 15.62
N PHE A 1162 7.61 3.16 15.97
CA PHE A 1162 6.96 4.19 16.77
C PHE A 1162 6.90 3.73 18.21
N GLY A 1163 7.16 4.62 19.15
CA GLY A 1163 6.99 4.28 20.54
C GLY A 1163 6.76 5.50 21.41
N TRP A 1164 6.42 5.23 22.65
CA TRP A 1164 6.24 6.26 23.66
C TRP A 1164 6.85 5.81 24.97
N THR A 1165 7.29 6.77 25.77
CA THR A 1165 7.85 6.52 27.09
C THR A 1165 7.25 7.42 28.14
N LEU A 1166 6.91 6.84 29.28
CA LEU A 1166 6.64 7.56 30.51
C LEU A 1166 7.84 7.43 31.43
N SER A 1167 8.22 8.52 32.10
CA SER A 1167 9.42 8.55 32.91
C SER A 1167 9.20 9.33 34.20
N GLY A 1168 9.78 8.83 35.28
CA GLY A 1168 10.00 9.56 36.52
C GLY A 1168 11.50 9.67 36.77
N PHE A 1169 11.98 10.86 37.11
CA PHE A 1169 13.40 11.10 37.27
C PHE A 1169 13.75 11.89 38.53
N LEU A 1170 14.97 11.66 39.01
CA LEU A 1170 15.63 12.39 40.08
C LEU A 1170 17.00 12.81 39.58
N ASP A 1171 17.24 14.11 39.52
CA ASP A 1171 18.53 14.67 39.12
C ASP A 1171 19.19 15.33 40.32
N THR A 1172 20.48 15.12 40.49
CA THR A 1172 21.26 15.81 41.52
C THR A 1172 22.67 16.13 41.05
N GLY A 1173 23.19 17.28 41.44
CA GLY A 1173 24.57 17.65 41.11
C GLY A 1173 25.13 18.76 41.96
N SER A 1174 26.45 18.94 41.90
CA SER A 1174 27.17 20.04 42.54
C SER A 1174 28.26 20.59 41.62
N VAL A 1175 28.53 21.88 41.73
CA VAL A 1175 29.67 22.58 41.12
C VAL A 1175 30.38 23.40 42.18
N TRP A 1176 31.70 23.49 42.08
CA TRP A 1176 32.52 24.25 43.01
C TRP A 1176 33.77 24.79 42.31
N TRP A 1177 34.42 25.77 42.94
CA TRP A 1177 35.60 26.43 42.37
C TRP A 1177 36.86 25.67 42.73
N HIS A 1178 37.91 25.89 41.95
CA HIS A 1178 39.22 25.36 42.27
C HIS A 1178 39.70 25.86 43.65
N GLY A 1179 40.17 24.94 44.49
CA GLY A 1179 40.59 25.22 45.87
C GLY A 1179 39.52 24.93 46.94
N ASP A 1180 38.25 24.81 46.55
CA ASP A 1180 37.19 24.36 47.48
C ASP A 1180 37.35 22.86 47.81
N THR A 1181 37.07 22.47 49.06
CA THR A 1181 37.14 21.07 49.53
C THR A 1181 35.75 20.53 49.86
N PRO A 1182 34.90 20.28 48.84
CA PRO A 1182 33.48 19.97 49.06
C PRO A 1182 33.26 18.65 49.80
N PHE A 1183 34.22 17.73 49.79
CA PHE A 1183 34.13 16.41 50.44
C PHE A 1183 34.74 16.36 51.85
N SER A 1184 35.21 17.50 52.40
CA SER A 1184 35.82 17.56 53.73
C SER A 1184 34.82 17.27 54.87
N ASP A 1185 33.55 17.63 54.66
CA ASP A 1185 32.42 17.30 55.52
C ASP A 1185 31.24 16.82 54.66
N PHE A 1186 30.89 15.54 54.79
CA PHE A 1186 29.83 14.93 54.00
C PHE A 1186 28.45 15.56 54.27
N GLN A 1187 28.17 16.01 55.50
CA GLN A 1187 26.89 16.70 55.76
C GLN A 1187 26.81 18.01 54.98
N ASN A 1188 27.86 18.82 55.02
CA ASN A 1188 27.93 20.07 54.26
C ASN A 1188 27.82 19.83 52.75
N PHE A 1189 28.50 18.81 52.20
CA PHE A 1189 28.37 18.42 50.80
C PHE A 1189 26.93 18.13 50.39
N THR A 1190 26.21 17.33 51.18
CA THR A 1190 24.83 16.96 50.86
C THR A 1190 23.87 18.16 50.85
N THR A 1191 24.14 19.19 51.65
CA THR A 1191 23.36 20.44 51.64
C THR A 1191 23.64 21.33 50.43
N GLN A 1192 24.79 21.16 49.78
CA GLN A 1192 25.18 21.93 48.59
C GLN A 1192 24.65 21.33 47.29
N LEU A 1193 24.19 20.07 47.32
CA LEU A 1193 23.59 19.40 46.17
C LEU A 1193 22.36 20.15 45.66
N LYS A 1194 22.31 20.33 44.34
CA LYS A 1194 21.15 20.86 43.63
C LYS A 1194 20.37 19.67 43.12
N THR A 1195 19.24 19.42 43.76
CA THR A 1195 18.41 18.24 43.51
C THR A 1195 17.04 18.65 43.00
N SER A 1196 16.53 17.90 42.04
CA SER A 1196 15.19 18.05 41.51
C SER A 1196 14.55 16.69 41.25
N ILE A 1197 13.22 16.69 41.26
CA ILE A 1197 12.41 15.54 40.91
C ILE A 1197 11.44 15.94 39.80
N GLY A 1198 11.12 15.00 38.90
CA GLY A 1198 10.21 15.29 37.82
C GLY A 1198 9.64 14.06 37.15
N VAL A 1199 8.73 14.33 36.22
CA VAL A 1199 8.08 13.34 35.36
C VAL A 1199 8.10 13.83 33.93
N GLY A 1200 8.11 12.92 32.97
CA GLY A 1200 8.07 13.26 31.56
C GLY A 1200 7.44 12.19 30.71
N CYS A 1201 6.93 12.61 29.57
CA CYS A 1201 6.44 11.75 28.50
C CYS A 1201 7.24 12.05 27.22
N SER A 1202 7.62 11.04 26.47
CA SER A 1202 8.16 11.21 25.12
C SER A 1202 7.45 10.31 24.13
N VAL A 1203 7.35 10.79 22.89
CA VAL A 1203 7.03 9.96 21.72
C VAL A 1203 8.25 9.93 20.83
N PHE A 1204 8.50 8.78 20.19
CA PHE A 1204 9.65 8.62 19.31
C PHE A 1204 9.31 7.82 18.06
N MET A 1205 10.05 8.10 16.99
CA MET A 1205 9.97 7.41 15.71
C MET A 1205 11.38 7.08 15.20
N ASP A 1206 11.65 5.83 14.86
CA ASP A 1206 12.91 5.36 14.29
C ASP A 1206 12.66 4.79 12.88
N PRO A 1207 12.79 5.60 11.81
CA PRO A 1207 12.33 5.24 10.47
C PRO A 1207 13.24 4.30 9.67
N PHE A 1208 14.45 3.97 10.17
CA PHE A 1208 15.44 3.20 9.40
C PHE A 1208 16.33 2.26 10.25
N GLY A 1209 16.11 2.18 11.57
CA GLY A 1209 16.83 1.27 12.49
C GLY A 1209 18.34 1.49 12.64
N THR A 1210 18.91 2.48 11.94
CA THR A 1210 20.35 2.75 11.84
C THR A 1210 20.73 4.19 12.19
N LEU A 1211 19.74 5.06 12.44
CA LEU A 1211 19.90 6.47 12.82
C LEU A 1211 19.34 6.71 14.23
N SER A 1212 19.62 7.88 14.82
CA SER A 1212 18.95 8.29 16.05
C SER A 1212 17.43 8.35 15.85
N PRO A 1213 16.61 7.81 16.77
CA PRO A 1213 15.18 8.04 16.72
C PRO A 1213 14.88 9.54 16.80
N TRP A 1214 13.85 9.99 16.09
CA TRP A 1214 13.28 11.32 16.26
C TRP A 1214 12.42 11.31 17.52
N ILE A 1215 12.58 12.32 18.38
CA ILE A 1215 11.99 12.33 19.71
C ILE A 1215 11.26 13.65 19.91
N LEU A 1216 10.09 13.59 20.54
CA LEU A 1216 9.45 14.75 21.14
C LEU A 1216 9.12 14.43 22.58
N ALA A 1217 9.72 15.18 23.51
CA ALA A 1217 9.53 14.97 24.94
C ALA A 1217 9.01 16.22 25.65
N VAL A 1218 8.09 16.01 26.58
CA VAL A 1218 7.58 17.00 27.52
C VAL A 1218 7.92 16.53 28.93
N GLU A 1219 8.70 17.34 29.65
CA GLU A 1219 9.14 17.04 31.01
C GLU A 1219 8.74 18.16 31.96
N VAL A 1220 8.34 17.79 33.18
CA VAL A 1220 8.05 18.73 34.26
C VAL A 1220 8.97 18.39 35.43
N ALA A 1221 9.76 19.37 35.87
CA ALA A 1221 10.73 19.18 36.94
C ALA A 1221 10.59 20.27 38.01
N GLU A 1222 10.63 19.86 39.27
CA GLU A 1222 10.56 20.74 40.43
C GLU A 1222 11.87 20.64 41.25
N PRO A 1223 12.58 21.77 41.48
CA PRO A 1223 13.68 21.83 42.43
C PRO A 1223 13.22 21.49 43.85
N LEU A 1224 13.99 20.68 44.58
CA LEU A 1224 13.71 20.38 46.00
C LEU A 1224 14.19 21.49 46.95
N ASP A 1225 15.04 22.39 46.46
CA ASP A 1225 15.47 23.57 47.20
C ASP A 1225 14.35 24.63 47.18
N ALA A 1226 13.80 24.93 48.37
CA ALA A 1226 12.69 25.87 48.55
C ALA A 1226 12.98 27.30 48.04
N SER A 1227 14.26 27.68 47.91
CA SER A 1227 14.66 28.97 47.36
C SER A 1227 14.48 29.07 45.83
N PHE A 1228 14.37 27.92 45.16
CA PHE A 1228 14.16 27.80 43.71
C PHE A 1228 12.82 27.15 43.35
N SER A 1229 12.18 26.49 44.31
CA SER A 1229 10.84 25.93 44.16
C SER A 1229 9.80 27.03 44.08
N SER A 1230 8.97 26.99 43.05
CA SER A 1230 7.75 27.78 42.98
C SER A 1230 6.61 26.81 42.76
N LEU A 1231 6.09 26.22 43.84
CA LEU A 1231 4.94 25.27 43.83
C LEU A 1231 3.71 25.76 43.04
N ARG A 1232 3.70 27.02 42.56
CA ARG A 1232 2.69 27.61 41.68
C ARG A 1232 3.01 27.52 40.17
N ASN A 1233 4.28 27.42 39.77
CA ASN A 1233 4.72 27.38 38.37
C ASN A 1233 5.88 26.37 38.20
N PRO A 1234 5.60 25.06 38.08
CA PRO A 1234 6.64 24.06 37.81
C PRO A 1234 7.26 24.30 36.43
N LYS A 1235 8.55 24.01 36.26
CA LYS A 1235 9.23 24.24 34.98
C LYS A 1235 8.89 23.14 33.99
N ILE A 1236 8.27 23.53 32.89
CA ILE A 1236 7.97 22.67 31.74
C ILE A 1236 9.14 22.78 30.75
N LEU A 1237 9.68 21.64 30.34
CA LEU A 1237 10.74 21.52 29.34
C LEU A 1237 10.18 20.79 28.12
N LEU A 1238 10.34 21.39 26.94
CA LEU A 1238 10.08 20.75 25.64
C LEU A 1238 11.42 20.40 25.01
N ARG A 1239 11.56 19.18 24.49
CA ARG A 1239 12.84 18.66 24.03
C ARG A 1239 12.69 17.79 22.78
N LEU A 1240 13.72 17.81 21.94
CA LEU A 1240 13.86 16.96 20.76
C LEU A 1240 14.91 15.84 20.95
N ASP A 1241 15.54 15.77 22.12
CA ASP A 1241 16.54 14.77 22.48
C ASP A 1241 16.53 14.54 24.01
N ARG A 1242 16.96 13.37 24.50
CA ARG A 1242 16.93 12.96 25.92
C ARG A 1242 18.31 12.88 26.60
N ILE A 1243 18.31 12.81 27.95
CA ILE A 1243 19.54 12.66 28.73
C ILE A 1243 20.15 11.26 28.56
N PHE A 1244 19.29 10.25 28.37
CA PHE A 1244 19.60 8.82 28.36
C PHE A 1244 19.42 8.16 27.01
#